data_AF-A0A1H7YLV1-F1
#
_entry.id   AF-A0A1H7YLV1-F1
#
_cell.length_a   1.000
_cell.length_b   1.000
_cell.length_c   1.000
_cell.angle_alpha   90.00
_cell.angle_beta   90.00
_cell.angle_gamma   90.00
#
_symmetry.space_group_name_H-M   'P 1'
#
loop_
_entity.id
_entity.type
_entity.pdbx_description
1 polymer ?
#
loop_
_entity_poly.entity_id
_entity_poly.type
_entity_poly.pdbx_seq_one_letter_code
_entity_poly.pdbx_strand_id
1 'polypeptide(L)'
;MKPFPSSPLRPRRTPFLAFGALLAVLQAQPGFAQSPAPTPPAAPAPKPSALNNGSPEEASKYYKELAGKLGFLTPATIETQATVKVLLNYLGYPALTPDELEFATPEALMAAPVQKPVTAPLPLAPGSKVSLLADTGFFFARCNNCQRSVNNGAPDSITTHINNADTAPYGQFEVVDAGNGQIALKADTGKFVARCNNCIIGGRVPDFATVHATDPSAAFARFTPERLPNGKLALKADTGKYLNRCRQCSSDTTVPDTVTVNATQPQTDVTAQWTVVTRTPAPVPAPALRPGELLVSRFFAPKIVNYAVAPEQREIGWRRLVRINARPGSEAQKHFVESAWILFNHFTKPPTHSPFGGSLTPTQEVKPSPWGDVTVTVPASKKNGSVNTQVALVTHCPASNPTCKELTLNSIYWLDFGATENGSKLSYQLDAFFDAGALPGNGQAPYFVPNGCDTCHGALRGNAVLNHLDTDHWMDRLTDGDFPALAKPDAPAPLFDAGKDPKSPQYVAAFNILRRLNQEIATTQQRTNPGAFHLTATQKWLELHKTSAAPEPDLVKRSISFFNTGHPLKKDRKPTTGPLNWTTNAEDRELLGLMNKYCYRCHGAIRFDLYSKDMVADQSSPILDRVAPNPTQQKILGFRMPADREMPAKDKQRLLELVEKLYDQTH
;
A
#
# COMPACT_ATOMS: atom_id res chain seq x y z
N MET A 1 2.10 -64.17 -8.81
CA MET A 1 1.83 -64.80 -7.49
C MET A 1 2.82 -65.95 -7.27
N LYS A 2 3.80 -65.74 -6.39
CA LYS A 2 4.38 -66.71 -5.44
C LYS A 2 5.26 -65.92 -4.46
N PRO A 3 5.26 -66.23 -3.14
CA PRO A 3 5.70 -65.32 -2.09
C PRO A 3 7.11 -65.66 -1.56
N PHE A 4 7.76 -64.68 -0.91
CA PHE A 4 8.94 -64.91 -0.07
C PHE A 4 8.64 -64.55 1.41
N PRO A 5 9.26 -65.25 2.38
CA PRO A 5 8.77 -65.38 3.74
C PRO A 5 9.39 -64.39 4.74
N SER A 6 8.74 -64.36 5.89
CA SER A 6 8.89 -63.50 7.05
C SER A 6 9.88 -64.02 8.13
N SER A 7 10.37 -63.05 8.93
CA SER A 7 10.72 -63.12 10.38
C SER A 7 12.12 -63.62 10.77
N PRO A 8 12.68 -63.29 11.98
CA PRO A 8 12.00 -62.75 13.19
C PRO A 8 12.70 -61.60 13.96
N LEU A 9 12.02 -61.27 15.07
CA LEU A 9 12.11 -60.19 16.05
C LEU A 9 13.20 -60.29 17.15
N ARG A 10 13.44 -59.10 17.77
CA ARG A 10 13.74 -58.77 19.21
C ARG A 10 15.21 -58.81 19.70
N PRO A 11 15.56 -58.13 20.85
CA PRO A 11 14.77 -57.26 21.75
C PRO A 11 15.43 -55.91 22.19
N ARG A 12 14.61 -55.10 22.88
CA ARG A 12 14.90 -53.86 23.65
C ARG A 12 15.93 -54.04 24.78
N ARG A 13 16.74 -53.00 25.03
CA ARG A 13 17.22 -52.58 26.37
C ARG A 13 17.46 -51.05 26.45
N THR A 14 16.74 -50.39 27.35
CA THR A 14 17.13 -49.23 28.19
C THR A 14 17.10 -49.74 29.65
N PRO A 15 17.55 -49.03 30.71
CA PRO A 15 17.99 -47.63 30.83
C PRO A 15 19.33 -47.46 31.62
N PHE A 16 19.82 -46.23 31.82
CA PHE A 16 20.34 -45.76 33.13
C PHE A 16 20.60 -44.24 33.12
N LEU A 17 20.08 -43.57 34.15
CA LEU A 17 20.38 -42.20 34.57
C LEU A 17 21.73 -42.14 35.31
N ALA A 18 22.47 -41.03 35.18
CA ALA A 18 23.37 -40.56 36.22
C ALA A 18 23.43 -39.02 36.24
N PHE A 19 23.00 -38.47 37.37
CA PHE A 19 23.20 -37.09 37.81
C PHE A 19 24.68 -36.83 38.10
N GLY A 20 25.19 -35.66 37.73
CA GLY A 20 26.51 -35.17 38.13
C GLY A 20 26.54 -33.66 38.12
N ALA A 21 26.22 -33.05 39.27
CA ALA A 21 26.43 -31.64 39.52
C ALA A 21 27.92 -31.41 39.86
N LEU A 22 28.56 -30.46 39.18
CA LEU A 22 29.86 -29.93 39.59
C LEU A 22 29.78 -28.40 39.63
N LEU A 23 29.87 -27.86 40.86
CA LEU A 23 30.25 -26.47 41.11
C LEU A 23 31.70 -26.27 40.66
N ALA A 24 31.96 -25.24 39.85
CA ALA A 24 33.30 -24.73 39.62
C ALA A 24 33.37 -23.26 40.03
N VAL A 25 34.33 -23.00 40.93
CA VAL A 25 34.69 -21.73 41.55
C VAL A 25 35.35 -20.81 40.51
N LEU A 26 34.85 -19.57 40.39
CA LEU A 26 35.51 -18.50 39.63
C LEU A 26 36.72 -17.98 40.41
N GLN A 27 37.93 -18.31 39.95
CA GLN A 27 39.15 -17.56 40.28
C GLN A 27 39.49 -16.65 39.10
N ALA A 28 39.58 -15.34 39.36
CA ALA A 28 40.06 -14.35 38.39
C ALA A 28 41.59 -14.48 38.24
N GLN A 29 42.06 -14.66 37.00
CA GLN A 29 43.48 -14.52 36.67
C GLN A 29 43.77 -13.14 36.04
N PRO A 30 44.96 -12.56 36.30
CA PRO A 30 45.35 -11.27 35.74
C PRO A 30 45.76 -11.38 34.26
N GLY A 31 45.65 -10.24 33.57
CA GLY A 31 45.57 -10.12 32.11
C GLY A 31 46.72 -10.69 31.29
N PHE A 32 46.34 -11.44 30.25
CA PHE A 32 47.15 -11.67 29.06
C PHE A 32 46.75 -10.66 27.98
N ALA A 33 47.74 -9.99 27.39
CA ALA A 33 47.55 -9.15 26.22
C ALA A 33 46.99 -10.00 25.06
N GLN A 34 45.81 -9.63 24.56
CA GLN A 34 45.17 -10.28 23.42
C GLN A 34 45.95 -9.96 22.14
N SER A 35 46.50 -10.99 21.49
CA SER A 35 46.94 -10.88 20.09
C SER A 35 45.78 -10.38 19.22
N PRO A 36 46.05 -9.51 18.22
CA PRO A 36 45.01 -9.04 17.31
C PRO A 36 44.32 -10.23 16.66
N ALA A 37 42.99 -10.21 16.66
CA ALA A 37 42.17 -11.25 16.07
C ALA A 37 42.60 -11.47 14.60
N PRO A 38 42.73 -12.73 14.14
CA PRO A 38 43.06 -13.01 12.75
C PRO A 38 42.02 -12.34 11.84
N THR A 39 42.50 -11.59 10.85
CA THR A 39 41.66 -10.95 9.84
C THR A 39 40.74 -12.00 9.22
N PRO A 40 39.42 -11.77 9.16
CA PRO A 40 38.51 -12.68 8.49
C PRO A 40 39.02 -12.96 7.08
N PRO A 41 38.95 -14.21 6.59
CA PRO A 41 39.34 -14.52 5.22
C PRO A 41 38.58 -13.62 4.26
N ALA A 42 39.31 -13.02 3.31
CA ALA A 42 38.72 -12.15 2.30
C ALA A 42 37.58 -12.88 1.59
N ALA A 43 36.44 -12.20 1.42
CA ALA A 43 35.31 -12.76 0.70
C ALA A 43 35.76 -13.16 -0.72
N PRO A 44 35.31 -14.32 -1.24
CA PRO A 44 35.67 -14.75 -2.59
C PRO A 44 35.26 -13.70 -3.62
N ALA A 45 36.08 -13.51 -4.64
CA ALA A 45 35.81 -12.56 -5.71
C ALA A 45 34.44 -12.83 -6.36
N PRO A 46 33.64 -11.79 -6.63
CA PRO A 46 32.31 -11.96 -7.22
C PRO A 46 32.41 -12.62 -8.60
N LYS A 47 31.52 -13.59 -8.86
CA LYS A 47 31.44 -14.23 -10.18
C LYS A 47 30.94 -13.21 -11.22
N PRO A 48 31.42 -13.27 -12.47
CA PRO A 48 30.88 -12.47 -13.56
C PRO A 48 29.37 -12.69 -13.71
N SER A 49 28.60 -11.61 -13.75
CA SER A 49 27.16 -11.62 -13.96
C SER A 49 26.86 -11.04 -15.34
N ALA A 50 25.92 -11.64 -16.06
CA ALA A 50 25.40 -11.05 -17.29
C ALA A 50 24.63 -9.74 -17.00
N LEU A 51 24.13 -9.60 -15.77
CA LEU A 51 23.39 -8.46 -15.27
C LEU A 51 24.30 -7.48 -14.53
N ASN A 52 24.05 -6.19 -14.73
CA ASN A 52 24.61 -5.18 -13.84
C ASN A 52 23.82 -5.18 -12.52
N ASN A 53 24.28 -6.00 -11.58
CA ASN A 53 23.66 -6.13 -10.26
C ASN A 53 23.98 -4.95 -9.33
N GLY A 54 24.93 -4.09 -9.72
CA GLY A 54 25.43 -2.99 -8.90
C GLY A 54 26.21 -3.44 -7.67
N SER A 55 26.45 -2.50 -6.74
CA SER A 55 27.07 -2.77 -5.43
C SER A 55 26.43 -1.95 -4.30
N PRO A 56 26.68 -2.28 -3.01
CA PRO A 56 26.27 -1.45 -1.88
C PRO A 56 26.79 -0.01 -1.97
N GLU A 57 28.03 0.17 -2.44
CA GLU A 57 28.67 1.49 -2.58
C GLU A 57 28.01 2.32 -3.68
N GLU A 58 27.68 1.69 -4.80
CA GLU A 58 26.93 2.34 -5.89
C GLU A 58 25.51 2.72 -5.43
N ALA A 59 24.82 1.85 -4.69
CA ALA A 59 23.52 2.14 -4.11
C ALA A 59 23.56 3.29 -3.09
N SER A 60 24.55 3.29 -2.20
CA SER A 60 24.80 4.37 -1.24
C SER A 60 25.01 5.71 -1.94
N LYS A 61 25.89 5.73 -2.95
CA LYS A 61 26.15 6.93 -3.75
C LYS A 61 24.88 7.41 -4.44
N TYR A 62 24.14 6.50 -5.08
CA TYR A 62 22.89 6.81 -5.75
C TYR A 62 21.85 7.42 -4.79
N TYR A 63 21.65 6.84 -3.62
CA TYR A 63 20.71 7.38 -2.63
C TYR A 63 21.12 8.76 -2.13
N LYS A 64 22.41 9.01 -1.92
CA LYS A 64 22.91 10.35 -1.56
C LYS A 64 22.63 11.39 -2.65
N GLU A 65 22.86 11.03 -3.90
CA GLU A 65 22.54 11.89 -5.05
C GLU A 65 21.02 12.13 -5.18
N LEU A 66 20.21 11.08 -5.05
CA LEU A 66 18.74 11.15 -5.04
C LEU A 66 18.25 12.08 -3.92
N ALA A 67 18.75 11.91 -2.69
CA ALA A 67 18.39 12.72 -1.53
C ALA A 67 18.61 14.22 -1.80
N GLY A 68 19.80 14.57 -2.30
CA GLY A 68 20.12 15.96 -2.66
C GLY A 68 19.26 16.50 -3.80
N LYS A 69 19.00 15.67 -4.83
CA LYS A 69 18.23 16.08 -6.02
C LYS A 69 16.74 16.28 -5.72
N LEU A 70 16.14 15.36 -4.96
CA LEU A 70 14.69 15.35 -4.71
C LEU A 70 14.30 15.95 -3.35
N GLY A 71 15.25 16.32 -2.50
CA GLY A 71 14.94 16.85 -1.16
C GLY A 71 14.16 15.86 -0.28
N PHE A 72 14.24 14.55 -0.56
CA PHE A 72 13.56 13.54 0.26
C PHE A 72 14.10 13.52 1.69
N LEU A 73 15.43 13.55 1.79
CA LEU A 73 16.24 13.72 2.99
C LEU A 73 17.55 14.40 2.57
N THR A 74 18.49 14.56 3.49
CA THR A 74 19.84 15.02 3.11
C THR A 74 20.73 13.83 2.75
N PRO A 75 21.80 14.04 1.95
CA PRO A 75 22.81 13.00 1.73
C PRO A 75 23.39 12.41 3.02
N ALA A 76 23.48 13.21 4.10
CA ALA A 76 23.99 12.77 5.40
C ALA A 76 22.98 11.93 6.21
N THR A 77 21.68 12.06 5.94
CA THR A 77 20.62 11.45 6.77
C THR A 77 19.82 10.37 6.07
N ILE A 78 19.89 10.24 4.74
CA ILE A 78 19.04 9.30 4.00
C ILE A 78 19.21 7.84 4.47
N GLU A 79 20.45 7.36 4.62
CA GLU A 79 20.70 5.95 4.97
C GLU A 79 20.27 5.60 6.40
N THR A 80 20.20 6.57 7.30
CA THR A 80 19.88 6.34 8.72
C THR A 80 18.44 6.67 9.10
N GLN A 81 17.78 7.56 8.35
CA GLN A 81 16.44 8.06 8.67
C GLN A 81 15.36 7.65 7.67
N ALA A 82 15.73 7.23 6.45
CA ALA A 82 14.73 6.87 5.44
C ALA A 82 13.92 5.64 5.89
N THR A 83 12.61 5.83 5.93
CA THR A 83 11.60 4.80 6.15
C THR A 83 10.40 5.09 5.26
N VAL A 84 9.52 4.10 5.07
CA VAL A 84 8.22 4.32 4.39
C VAL A 84 7.40 5.42 5.10
N LYS A 85 7.50 5.57 6.43
CA LYS A 85 6.81 6.65 7.14
C LYS A 85 7.36 8.03 6.76
N VAL A 86 8.68 8.17 6.64
CA VAL A 86 9.31 9.42 6.20
C VAL A 86 8.93 9.74 4.75
N LEU A 87 8.86 8.72 3.88
CA LEU A 87 8.33 8.86 2.52
C LEU A 87 6.88 9.38 2.50
N LEU A 88 6.01 8.82 3.33
CA LEU A 88 4.63 9.28 3.43
C LEU A 88 4.54 10.74 3.90
N ASN A 89 5.36 11.15 4.87
CA ASN A 89 5.44 12.55 5.30
C ASN A 89 5.91 13.46 4.16
N TYR A 90 6.96 13.06 3.45
CA TYR A 90 7.51 13.79 2.30
C TYR A 90 6.47 14.01 1.19
N LEU A 91 5.60 13.01 0.94
CA LEU A 91 4.49 13.09 -0.03
C LEU A 91 3.27 13.89 0.47
N GLY A 92 3.24 14.29 1.75
CA GLY A 92 2.14 15.05 2.35
C GLY A 92 1.07 14.20 3.06
N TYR A 93 1.38 12.96 3.44
CA TYR A 93 0.46 12.02 4.09
C TYR A 93 0.89 11.64 5.53
N PRO A 94 1.03 12.61 6.45
CA PRO A 94 1.52 12.33 7.80
C PRO A 94 0.56 11.48 8.65
N ALA A 95 -0.71 11.38 8.27
CA ALA A 95 -1.68 10.53 8.94
C ALA A 95 -1.57 9.05 8.55
N LEU A 96 -1.10 8.74 7.34
CA LEU A 96 -0.95 7.35 6.90
C LEU A 96 0.25 6.68 7.57
N THR A 97 0.07 5.43 7.97
CA THR A 97 1.15 4.57 8.46
C THR A 97 1.58 3.57 7.39
N PRO A 98 2.83 3.04 7.45
CA PRO A 98 3.25 1.94 6.59
C PRO A 98 2.33 0.72 6.69
N ASP A 99 1.85 0.42 7.91
CA ASP A 99 0.96 -0.71 8.18
C ASP A 99 -0.39 -0.58 7.47
N GLU A 100 -1.02 0.61 7.55
CA GLU A 100 -2.24 0.88 6.80
C GLU A 100 -2.00 0.79 5.30
N LEU A 101 -0.86 1.33 4.82
CA LEU A 101 -0.54 1.32 3.40
C LEU A 101 -0.41 -0.11 2.85
N GLU A 102 0.16 -1.03 3.63
CA GLU A 102 0.37 -2.43 3.26
C GLU A 102 -0.88 -3.30 3.46
N PHE A 103 -1.61 -3.13 4.55
CA PHE A 103 -2.62 -4.12 4.97
C PHE A 103 -4.07 -3.63 4.90
N ALA A 104 -4.33 -2.32 4.83
CA ALA A 104 -5.71 -1.85 4.68
C ALA A 104 -6.30 -2.33 3.34
N THR A 105 -7.62 -2.54 3.29
CA THR A 105 -8.26 -2.95 2.04
C THR A 105 -8.13 -1.83 1.00
N PRO A 106 -8.08 -2.16 -0.31
CA PRO A 106 -8.06 -1.14 -1.35
C PRO A 106 -9.22 -0.14 -1.21
N GLU A 107 -10.42 -0.60 -0.87
CA GLU A 107 -11.60 0.24 -0.64
C GLU A 107 -11.34 1.27 0.46
N ALA A 108 -10.78 0.84 1.60
CA ALA A 108 -10.52 1.72 2.73
C ALA A 108 -9.51 2.83 2.40
N LEU A 109 -8.50 2.55 1.56
CA LEU A 109 -7.50 3.55 1.16
C LEU A 109 -7.95 4.43 -0.02
N MET A 110 -8.78 3.91 -0.91
CA MET A 110 -9.23 4.63 -2.12
C MET A 110 -10.57 5.35 -1.92
N ALA A 111 -11.35 4.99 -0.91
CA ALA A 111 -12.61 5.66 -0.61
C ALA A 111 -12.37 7.12 -0.25
N ALA A 112 -13.31 7.98 -0.67
CA ALA A 112 -13.46 9.27 -0.04
C ALA A 112 -13.67 9.02 1.47
N PRO A 113 -13.06 9.81 2.36
CA PRO A 113 -13.36 9.74 3.77
C PRO A 113 -14.84 10.06 3.94
N VAL A 114 -15.64 9.01 4.08
CA VAL A 114 -16.87 9.10 4.86
C VAL A 114 -16.36 9.55 6.21
N GLN A 115 -16.67 10.80 6.61
CA GLN A 115 -16.37 11.30 7.94
C GLN A 115 -17.09 10.38 8.93
N LYS A 116 -16.44 9.27 9.28
CA LYS A 116 -16.85 8.40 10.34
C LYS A 116 -16.58 9.24 11.59
N PRO A 117 -17.60 9.56 12.41
CA PRO A 117 -17.37 10.26 13.66
C PRO A 117 -16.30 9.47 14.42
N VAL A 118 -15.12 10.07 14.60
CA VAL A 118 -14.04 9.42 15.32
C VAL A 118 -14.41 9.51 16.79
N THR A 119 -15.04 8.45 17.29
CA THR A 119 -15.29 8.28 18.72
C THR A 119 -14.05 7.65 19.34
N ALA A 120 -13.09 8.49 19.77
CA ALA A 120 -11.96 8.09 20.60
C ALA A 120 -11.64 9.19 21.64
N PRO A 121 -11.09 8.82 22.83
CA PRO A 121 -11.47 9.42 24.10
C PRO A 121 -10.42 10.41 24.66
N LEU A 122 -10.85 11.59 25.10
CA LEU A 122 -10.24 12.37 26.19
C LEU A 122 -11.31 13.32 26.80
N PRO A 123 -11.25 13.62 28.11
CA PRO A 123 -12.24 14.45 28.80
C PRO A 123 -12.28 15.87 28.23
N LEU A 124 -13.33 16.62 28.55
CA LEU A 124 -13.48 18.05 28.23
C LEU A 124 -12.27 18.83 28.74
N ALA A 125 -11.23 18.95 27.92
CA ALA A 125 -9.98 19.61 28.27
C ALA A 125 -10.18 21.12 28.18
N PRO A 126 -9.82 21.89 29.22
CA PRO A 126 -9.83 23.35 29.14
C PRO A 126 -9.07 23.86 27.91
N GLY A 127 -9.62 24.86 27.23
CA GLY A 127 -9.12 25.42 25.96
C GLY A 127 -9.59 24.68 24.70
N SER A 128 -10.23 23.52 24.81
CA SER A 128 -10.82 22.83 23.64
C SER A 128 -12.16 23.45 23.25
N LYS A 129 -12.47 23.45 21.94
CA LYS A 129 -13.84 23.69 21.47
C LYS A 129 -14.56 22.36 21.34
N VAL A 130 -15.79 22.27 21.82
CA VAL A 130 -16.57 21.03 21.82
C VAL A 130 -17.99 21.28 21.33
N SER A 131 -18.61 20.23 20.82
CA SER A 131 -20.05 20.15 20.60
C SER A 131 -20.57 18.93 21.36
N LEU A 132 -21.79 19.00 21.89
CA LEU A 132 -22.40 17.91 22.66
C LEU A 132 -23.59 17.38 21.87
N LEU A 133 -23.56 16.10 21.51
CA LEU A 133 -24.64 15.43 20.78
C LEU A 133 -25.58 14.74 21.78
N ALA A 134 -26.88 15.04 21.69
CA ALA A 134 -27.92 14.43 22.53
C ALA A 134 -28.26 13.00 22.09
N ASP A 135 -29.11 12.33 22.88
CA ASP A 135 -29.70 11.02 22.57
C ASP A 135 -30.47 10.98 21.25
N THR A 136 -30.97 12.13 20.80
CA THR A 136 -31.76 12.27 19.56
C THR A 136 -30.92 12.47 18.30
N GLY A 137 -29.59 12.60 18.41
CA GLY A 137 -28.72 12.93 17.28
C GLY A 137 -28.72 14.42 16.88
N PHE A 138 -29.34 15.29 17.68
CA PHE A 138 -29.22 16.74 17.55
C PHE A 138 -28.22 17.31 18.57
N PHE A 139 -27.53 18.38 18.21
CA PHE A 139 -26.53 18.99 19.07
C PHE A 139 -27.13 20.00 20.04
N PHE A 140 -26.57 19.99 21.25
CA PHE A 140 -26.65 21.04 22.26
C PHE A 140 -26.23 22.37 21.64
N ALA A 141 -27.12 23.35 21.66
CA ALA A 141 -26.93 24.62 20.97
C ALA A 141 -27.61 25.77 21.73
N ARG A 142 -26.92 26.91 21.74
CA ARG A 142 -27.52 28.19 22.13
C ARG A 142 -28.57 28.57 21.11
N CYS A 143 -29.71 29.06 21.60
CA CYS A 143 -30.86 29.44 20.81
C CYS A 143 -31.38 30.78 21.33
N ASN A 144 -31.09 31.85 20.57
CA ASN A 144 -31.49 33.21 20.91
C ASN A 144 -32.99 33.41 20.69
N ASN A 145 -33.70 33.93 21.68
CA ASN A 145 -35.15 34.19 21.64
C ASN A 145 -36.00 32.96 21.29
N CYS A 146 -35.43 31.76 21.40
CA CYS A 146 -36.20 30.53 21.20
C CYS A 146 -37.15 30.30 22.36
N GLN A 147 -36.83 30.83 23.54
CA GLN A 147 -37.77 31.00 24.62
C GLN A 147 -38.37 32.40 24.61
N ARG A 148 -39.70 32.51 24.43
CA ARG A 148 -40.39 33.81 24.39
C ARG A 148 -40.65 34.42 25.77
N SER A 149 -40.71 33.59 26.80
CA SER A 149 -41.15 33.96 28.14
C SER A 149 -40.07 33.69 29.19
N VAL A 150 -39.05 34.56 29.22
CA VAL A 150 -37.94 34.53 30.19
C VAL A 150 -38.04 35.72 31.15
N ASN A 151 -38.16 35.49 32.46
CA ASN A 151 -38.38 36.57 33.45
C ASN A 151 -37.10 37.32 33.87
N ASN A 152 -35.92 36.72 33.71
CA ASN A 152 -34.64 37.24 34.23
C ASN A 152 -33.72 37.79 33.12
N GLY A 153 -34.25 38.09 31.93
CA GLY A 153 -33.50 38.77 30.87
C GLY A 153 -32.38 37.94 30.22
N ALA A 154 -32.45 36.60 30.28
CA ALA A 154 -31.55 35.68 29.58
C ALA A 154 -32.19 35.21 28.25
N PRO A 155 -32.10 35.98 27.14
CA PRO A 155 -32.76 35.62 25.88
C PRO A 155 -32.18 34.36 25.23
N ASP A 156 -30.95 34.01 25.60
CA ASP A 156 -30.24 32.84 25.08
C ASP A 156 -30.53 31.60 25.93
N SER A 157 -31.33 30.70 25.39
CA SER A 157 -31.61 29.37 25.97
C SER A 157 -30.68 28.30 25.39
N ILE A 158 -30.49 27.19 26.09
CA ILE A 158 -29.88 25.98 25.52
C ILE A 158 -30.97 25.00 25.10
N THR A 159 -30.82 24.47 23.89
CA THR A 159 -31.75 23.56 23.23
C THR A 159 -30.99 22.48 22.46
N THR A 160 -31.69 21.48 21.91
CA THR A 160 -31.07 20.47 21.02
C THR A 160 -31.80 20.42 19.68
N HIS A 161 -31.44 21.31 18.75
CA HIS A 161 -32.23 21.52 17.51
C HIS A 161 -31.41 21.51 16.20
N ILE A 162 -30.09 21.57 16.27
CA ILE A 162 -29.24 21.55 15.06
C ILE A 162 -28.72 20.15 14.78
N ASN A 163 -28.61 19.77 13.51
CA ASN A 163 -28.08 18.48 13.07
C ASN A 163 -26.61 18.54 12.63
N ASN A 164 -26.03 19.74 12.54
CA ASN A 164 -24.62 19.95 12.21
C ASN A 164 -24.05 21.14 12.99
N ALA A 165 -23.15 20.86 13.93
CA ALA A 165 -22.47 21.90 14.69
C ALA A 165 -21.32 22.58 13.92
N ASP A 166 -20.85 22.03 12.79
CA ASP A 166 -19.74 22.60 12.01
C ASP A 166 -20.09 23.93 11.37
N THR A 167 -21.34 24.08 10.96
CA THR A 167 -21.85 25.28 10.29
C THR A 167 -22.60 26.21 11.25
N ALA A 168 -22.64 25.89 12.54
CA ALA A 168 -23.41 26.62 13.55
C ALA A 168 -22.51 26.97 14.75
N PRO A 169 -21.91 28.17 14.79
CA PRO A 169 -21.05 28.60 15.89
C PRO A 169 -21.72 28.49 17.27
N TYR A 170 -23.02 28.72 17.34
CA TYR A 170 -23.86 28.59 18.54
C TYR A 170 -24.08 27.14 19.01
N GLY A 171 -23.61 26.15 18.25
CA GLY A 171 -23.50 24.74 18.64
C GLY A 171 -22.10 24.31 19.10
N GLN A 172 -21.18 25.28 19.25
CA GLN A 172 -19.80 25.05 19.65
C GLN A 172 -19.51 25.82 20.94
N PHE A 173 -18.86 25.14 21.89
CA PHE A 173 -18.56 25.69 23.21
C PHE A 173 -17.08 25.52 23.53
N GLU A 174 -16.42 26.60 23.95
CA GLU A 174 -15.08 26.51 24.51
C GLU A 174 -15.18 26.00 25.95
N VAL A 175 -14.41 24.96 26.27
CA VAL A 175 -14.30 24.44 27.63
C VAL A 175 -13.34 25.34 28.40
N VAL A 176 -13.79 25.90 29.52
CA VAL A 176 -12.98 26.75 30.40
C VAL A 176 -12.83 26.09 31.75
N ASP A 177 -11.63 26.12 32.32
CA ASP A 177 -11.39 25.66 33.68
C ASP A 177 -12.12 26.56 34.68
N ALA A 178 -12.95 25.98 35.54
CA ALA A 178 -13.68 26.70 36.57
C ALA A 178 -13.18 26.38 38.00
N GLY A 179 -12.06 25.66 38.11
CA GLY A 179 -11.43 25.25 39.36
C GLY A 179 -12.01 23.95 39.95
N ASN A 180 -11.23 23.29 40.81
CA ASN A 180 -11.62 22.08 41.55
C ASN A 180 -12.11 20.91 40.64
N GLY A 181 -11.55 20.78 39.44
CA GLY A 181 -11.96 19.77 38.47
C GLY A 181 -13.32 20.03 37.81
N GLN A 182 -13.88 21.22 37.99
CA GLN A 182 -15.10 21.68 37.32
C GLN A 182 -14.76 22.48 36.08
N ILE A 183 -15.70 22.53 35.15
CA ILE A 183 -15.58 23.28 33.89
C ILE A 183 -16.74 24.27 33.74
N ALA A 184 -16.55 25.26 32.90
CA ALA A 184 -17.61 26.07 32.31
C ALA A 184 -17.62 25.90 30.78
N LEU A 185 -18.80 26.02 30.16
CA LEU A 185 -18.95 25.94 28.71
C LEU A 185 -19.23 27.34 28.16
N LYS A 186 -18.26 27.94 27.49
CA LYS A 186 -18.37 29.29 26.91
C LYS A 186 -18.96 29.21 25.51
N ALA A 187 -20.07 29.89 25.29
CA ALA A 187 -20.75 29.97 24.00
C ALA A 187 -20.07 30.96 23.05
N ASP A 188 -20.53 30.99 21.80
CA ASP A 188 -20.13 31.93 20.75
C ASP A 188 -20.36 33.41 21.11
N THR A 189 -21.25 33.70 22.06
CA THR A 189 -21.48 35.06 22.59
C THR A 189 -20.41 35.50 23.60
N GLY A 190 -19.49 34.62 23.99
CA GLY A 190 -18.49 34.85 25.03
C GLY A 190 -19.00 34.67 26.46
N LYS A 191 -20.30 34.46 26.64
CA LYS A 191 -20.94 34.10 27.93
C LYS A 191 -20.94 32.59 28.15
N PHE A 192 -21.23 32.17 29.38
CA PHE A 192 -21.19 30.77 29.79
C PHE A 192 -22.58 30.16 29.92
N VAL A 193 -22.67 28.88 29.58
CA VAL A 193 -23.81 28.04 29.92
C VAL A 193 -23.97 28.04 31.43
N ALA A 194 -25.18 28.30 31.88
CA ALA A 194 -25.52 28.40 33.29
C ALA A 194 -26.92 27.87 33.57
N ARG A 195 -27.07 27.26 34.74
CA ARG A 195 -28.35 26.94 35.34
C ARG A 195 -29.09 28.24 35.66
N CYS A 196 -30.37 28.25 35.34
CA CYS A 196 -31.25 29.39 35.46
C CYS A 196 -32.53 28.92 36.16
N ASN A 197 -32.66 29.32 37.43
CA ASN A 197 -33.74 28.85 38.30
C ASN A 197 -35.00 29.70 38.11
N ASN A 198 -36.13 29.03 37.89
CA ASN A 198 -37.46 29.60 37.66
C ASN A 198 -37.49 30.68 36.59
N CYS A 199 -36.56 30.63 35.62
CA CYS A 199 -36.43 31.74 34.69
C CYS A 199 -37.31 31.63 33.45
N ILE A 200 -37.79 30.42 33.18
CA ILE A 200 -38.70 30.11 32.09
C ILE A 200 -40.12 30.10 32.65
N ILE A 201 -40.93 31.10 32.26
CA ILE A 201 -42.31 31.22 32.71
C ILE A 201 -43.10 30.03 32.14
N GLY A 202 -43.85 29.33 32.98
CA GLY A 202 -44.58 28.12 32.59
C GLY A 202 -43.69 26.89 32.35
N GLY A 203 -42.40 26.95 32.72
CA GLY A 203 -41.51 25.81 32.66
C GLY A 203 -41.97 24.66 33.56
N ARG A 204 -41.96 23.42 33.05
CA ARG A 204 -42.35 22.20 33.79
C ARG A 204 -41.37 21.81 34.90
N VAL A 205 -40.15 22.35 34.83
CA VAL A 205 -39.10 22.16 35.82
C VAL A 205 -38.51 23.52 36.19
N PRO A 206 -38.01 23.69 37.41
CA PRO A 206 -37.50 25.00 37.84
C PRO A 206 -36.16 25.35 37.16
N ASP A 207 -35.30 24.38 36.87
CA ASP A 207 -33.93 24.63 36.44
C ASP A 207 -33.71 24.37 34.94
N PHE A 208 -33.45 25.44 34.18
CA PHE A 208 -33.11 25.40 32.76
C PHE A 208 -31.64 25.77 32.51
N ALA A 209 -31.07 25.27 31.42
CA ALA A 209 -29.77 25.72 30.93
C ALA A 209 -29.96 26.91 29.97
N THR A 210 -29.23 27.98 30.21
CA THR A 210 -29.26 29.23 29.41
C THR A 210 -27.83 29.75 29.26
N VAL A 211 -27.61 30.75 28.40
CA VAL A 211 -26.30 31.39 28.22
C VAL A 211 -26.37 32.82 28.74
N HIS A 212 -26.06 33.01 30.02
CA HIS A 212 -26.17 34.33 30.66
C HIS A 212 -25.00 34.67 31.58
N ALA A 213 -24.30 33.68 32.12
CA ALA A 213 -23.20 33.92 33.04
C ALA A 213 -22.02 34.60 32.34
N THR A 214 -21.40 35.57 32.99
CA THR A 214 -20.19 36.27 32.51
C THR A 214 -18.93 35.80 33.22
N ASP A 215 -19.08 35.10 34.35
CA ASP A 215 -17.99 34.55 35.15
C ASP A 215 -18.03 33.01 35.09
N PRO A 216 -16.98 32.34 34.59
CA PRO A 216 -16.92 30.87 34.55
C PRO A 216 -16.90 30.23 35.95
N SER A 217 -16.51 30.96 36.99
CA SER A 217 -16.42 30.46 38.36
C SER A 217 -17.73 30.60 39.15
N ALA A 218 -18.76 31.24 38.58
CA ALA A 218 -20.07 31.36 39.22
C ALA A 218 -20.68 29.97 39.46
N ALA A 219 -21.23 29.72 40.66
CA ALA A 219 -21.70 28.39 41.05
C ALA A 219 -22.61 27.73 40.00
N PHE A 220 -23.59 28.48 39.50
CA PHE A 220 -24.55 28.03 38.50
C PHE A 220 -23.99 27.88 37.06
N ALA A 221 -22.74 28.31 36.80
CA ALA A 221 -22.05 28.13 35.51
C ALA A 221 -21.06 26.96 35.51
N ARG A 222 -20.83 26.33 36.67
CA ARG A 222 -19.87 25.23 36.83
C ARG A 222 -20.53 23.88 36.68
N PHE A 223 -19.85 23.00 35.95
CA PHE A 223 -20.26 21.61 35.78
C PHE A 223 -19.12 20.67 36.15
N THR A 224 -19.42 19.61 36.88
CA THR A 224 -18.51 18.49 37.11
C THR A 224 -18.75 17.44 36.02
N PRO A 225 -17.77 17.21 35.11
CA PRO A 225 -17.91 16.20 34.07
C PRO A 225 -17.73 14.79 34.66
N GLU A 226 -18.67 13.89 34.40
CA GLU A 226 -18.63 12.50 34.83
C GLU A 226 -18.68 11.56 33.61
N ARG A 227 -17.70 10.66 33.51
CA ARG A 227 -17.66 9.67 32.44
C ARG A 227 -18.51 8.46 32.81
N LEU A 228 -19.42 8.08 31.92
CA LEU A 228 -20.33 6.96 32.14
C LEU A 228 -19.75 5.65 31.59
N PRO A 229 -20.21 4.46 32.06
CA PRO A 229 -19.70 3.17 31.60
C PRO A 229 -19.82 2.93 30.09
N ASN A 230 -20.80 3.55 29.43
CA ASN A 230 -21.00 3.48 27.98
C ASN A 230 -20.11 4.44 27.18
N GLY A 231 -19.17 5.13 27.84
CA GLY A 231 -18.23 6.07 27.23
C GLY A 231 -18.78 7.47 26.95
N LYS A 232 -20.08 7.72 27.20
CA LYS A 232 -20.69 9.05 27.12
C LYS A 232 -20.36 9.90 28.36
N LEU A 233 -20.71 11.17 28.29
CA LEU A 233 -20.48 12.16 29.34
C LEU A 233 -21.79 12.60 29.99
N ALA A 234 -21.80 12.74 31.32
CA ALA A 234 -22.79 13.50 32.06
C ALA A 234 -22.16 14.78 32.63
N LEU A 235 -22.95 15.83 32.77
CA LEU A 235 -22.50 17.13 33.29
C LEU A 235 -23.33 17.48 34.53
N LYS A 236 -22.73 17.34 35.71
CA LYS A 236 -23.37 17.60 37.00
C LYS A 236 -23.27 19.08 37.36
N ALA A 237 -24.39 19.74 37.62
CA ALA A 237 -24.44 21.15 38.01
C ALA A 237 -24.25 21.36 39.52
N ASP A 238 -24.27 22.61 39.96
CA ASP A 238 -24.20 23.04 41.37
C ASP A 238 -25.29 22.46 42.27
N THR A 239 -26.44 22.10 41.72
CA THR A 239 -27.54 21.45 42.47
C THR A 239 -27.33 19.97 42.74
N GLY A 240 -26.27 19.37 42.18
CA GLY A 240 -26.04 17.93 42.20
C GLY A 240 -26.85 17.12 41.18
N LYS A 241 -27.73 17.79 40.41
CA LYS A 241 -28.45 17.21 39.26
C LYS A 241 -27.66 17.39 37.96
N TYR A 242 -28.05 16.68 36.91
CA TYR A 242 -27.33 16.65 35.63
C TYR A 242 -28.05 17.43 34.53
N LEU A 243 -27.28 18.04 33.63
CA LEU A 243 -27.78 18.59 32.38
C LEU A 243 -28.42 17.49 31.53
N ASN A 244 -29.67 17.69 31.13
CA ASN A 244 -30.42 16.72 30.36
C ASN A 244 -31.33 17.37 29.31
N ARG A 245 -31.52 16.71 28.17
CA ARG A 245 -32.53 17.10 27.19
C ARG A 245 -33.93 16.92 27.80
N CYS A 246 -34.80 17.90 27.56
CA CYS A 246 -36.16 17.93 28.09
C CYS A 246 -37.13 18.34 26.98
N ARG A 247 -37.97 17.38 26.54
CA ARG A 247 -38.96 17.59 25.49
C ARG A 247 -40.20 18.28 26.05
N GLN A 248 -40.62 19.37 25.40
CA GLN A 248 -41.81 20.16 25.76
C GLN A 248 -41.82 20.60 27.23
N CYS A 249 -40.64 20.86 27.80
CA CYS A 249 -40.52 21.32 29.18
C CYS A 249 -40.73 22.83 29.30
N SER A 250 -40.65 23.54 28.18
CA SER A 250 -41.12 24.92 28.04
C SER A 250 -42.37 24.94 27.16
N SER A 251 -43.40 25.69 27.56
CA SER A 251 -44.65 25.86 26.79
C SER A 251 -44.53 26.83 25.61
N ASP A 252 -43.52 27.70 25.63
CA ASP A 252 -43.36 28.84 24.71
C ASP A 252 -42.04 28.82 23.93
N THR A 253 -41.43 27.63 23.81
CA THR A 253 -40.22 27.42 23.02
C THR A 253 -40.53 27.21 21.54
N THR A 254 -39.75 27.79 20.64
CA THR A 254 -39.85 27.55 19.18
C THR A 254 -39.29 26.20 18.75
N VAL A 255 -38.58 25.50 19.64
CA VAL A 255 -38.01 24.17 19.40
C VAL A 255 -38.48 23.19 20.49
N PRO A 256 -38.87 21.94 20.13
CA PRO A 256 -39.52 21.03 21.06
C PRO A 256 -38.59 20.54 22.18
N ASP A 257 -37.27 20.53 21.97
CA ASP A 257 -36.30 20.00 22.92
C ASP A 257 -35.42 21.12 23.50
N THR A 258 -35.59 21.36 24.80
CA THR A 258 -34.80 22.30 25.62
C THR A 258 -33.78 21.53 26.47
N VAL A 259 -32.83 22.21 27.10
CA VAL A 259 -31.93 21.58 28.07
C VAL A 259 -32.22 22.09 29.47
N THR A 260 -32.38 21.16 30.40
CA THR A 260 -32.71 21.40 31.82
C THR A 260 -31.64 20.83 32.74
N VAL A 261 -31.73 21.15 34.02
CA VAL A 261 -30.88 20.57 35.08
C VAL A 261 -31.78 19.82 36.07
N ASN A 262 -32.33 18.68 35.64
CA ASN A 262 -33.29 17.93 36.48
C ASN A 262 -33.01 16.43 36.62
N ALA A 263 -32.15 15.85 35.77
CA ALA A 263 -31.82 14.43 35.87
C ALA A 263 -31.02 14.13 37.16
N THR A 264 -31.32 13.00 37.81
CA THR A 264 -30.64 12.56 39.05
C THR A 264 -29.78 11.31 38.85
N GLN A 265 -30.06 10.51 37.82
CA GLN A 265 -29.36 9.25 37.53
C GLN A 265 -28.93 9.18 36.06
N PRO A 266 -27.75 9.74 35.69
CA PRO A 266 -27.33 9.81 34.30
C PRO A 266 -27.02 8.44 33.68
N GLN A 267 -26.84 7.41 34.51
CA GLN A 267 -26.52 6.05 34.02
C GLN A 267 -27.72 5.37 33.37
N THR A 268 -28.93 5.74 33.78
CA THR A 268 -30.19 5.17 33.30
C THR A 268 -31.02 6.18 32.51
N ASP A 269 -30.82 7.48 32.73
CA ASP A 269 -31.47 8.55 31.97
C ASP A 269 -30.66 8.91 30.73
N VAL A 270 -31.04 8.36 29.57
CA VAL A 270 -30.36 8.61 28.29
C VAL A 270 -30.37 10.09 27.88
N THR A 271 -31.33 10.89 28.39
CA THR A 271 -31.42 12.32 28.06
C THR A 271 -30.33 13.15 28.74
N ALA A 272 -29.68 12.59 29.77
CA ALA A 272 -28.55 13.20 30.48
C ALA A 272 -27.18 12.72 29.97
N GLN A 273 -27.15 11.95 28.87
CA GLN A 273 -25.93 11.36 28.32
C GLN A 273 -25.54 12.02 27.00
N TRP A 274 -24.39 12.69 27.02
CA TRP A 274 -23.89 13.47 25.89
C TRP A 274 -22.73 12.76 25.21
N THR A 275 -22.74 12.74 23.88
CA THR A 275 -21.54 12.38 23.12
C THR A 275 -20.73 13.64 22.87
N VAL A 276 -19.50 13.69 23.37
CA VAL A 276 -18.60 14.83 23.16
C VAL A 276 -17.97 14.72 21.78
N VAL A 277 -18.10 15.78 20.99
CA VAL A 277 -17.40 15.97 19.72
C VAL A 277 -16.37 17.06 19.93
N THR A 278 -15.10 16.68 20.09
CA THR A 278 -14.00 17.62 20.31
C THR A 278 -13.53 18.23 18.99
N ARG A 279 -13.23 19.53 19.04
CA ARG A 279 -12.47 20.29 18.04
C ARG A 279 -11.24 20.82 18.74
N THR A 280 -10.15 20.08 18.64
CA THR A 280 -8.83 20.64 18.93
C THR A 280 -8.62 21.83 17.99
N PRO A 281 -8.03 22.97 18.42
CA PRO A 281 -7.35 23.86 17.49
C PRO A 281 -6.23 23.02 16.88
N ALA A 282 -6.54 22.37 15.76
CA ALA A 282 -5.65 21.42 15.16
C ALA A 282 -4.48 22.19 14.52
N PRO A 283 -3.24 21.67 14.59
CA PRO A 283 -2.35 21.85 13.45
C PRO A 283 -3.17 21.50 12.21
N VAL A 284 -3.20 22.38 11.20
CA VAL A 284 -4.00 22.24 9.96
C VAL A 284 -4.24 20.75 9.68
N PRO A 285 -5.47 20.22 9.85
CA PRO A 285 -5.70 18.80 9.69
C PRO A 285 -5.13 18.37 8.35
N ALA A 286 -4.28 17.34 8.36
CA ALA A 286 -3.81 16.77 7.12
C ALA A 286 -5.04 16.55 6.23
N PRO A 287 -5.05 17.07 4.98
CA PRO A 287 -6.24 17.00 4.14
C PRO A 287 -6.76 15.56 4.10
N ALA A 288 -8.08 15.42 4.16
CA ALA A 288 -8.70 14.11 4.01
C ALA A 288 -8.27 13.49 2.66
N LEU A 289 -8.12 12.17 2.57
CA LEU A 289 -7.75 11.51 1.30
C LEU A 289 -8.77 11.89 0.21
N ARG A 290 -8.31 12.40 -0.94
CA ARG A 290 -9.24 12.73 -2.04
C ARG A 290 -9.38 11.51 -2.97
N PRO A 291 -10.58 11.28 -3.57
CA PRO A 291 -10.75 10.22 -4.55
C PRO A 291 -9.70 10.27 -5.65
N GLY A 292 -9.03 9.15 -5.88
CA GLY A 292 -7.97 9.03 -6.89
C GLY A 292 -6.60 9.61 -6.50
N GLU A 293 -6.41 10.11 -5.27
CA GLU A 293 -5.07 10.39 -4.73
C GLU A 293 -4.26 9.11 -4.55
N LEU A 294 -4.94 8.04 -4.11
CA LEU A 294 -4.38 6.70 -4.01
C LEU A 294 -5.09 5.79 -5.01
N LEU A 295 -4.31 4.91 -5.65
CA LEU A 295 -4.80 3.72 -6.33
C LEU A 295 -4.11 2.50 -5.75
N VAL A 296 -4.87 1.45 -5.47
CA VAL A 296 -4.37 0.24 -4.81
C VAL A 296 -4.82 -0.98 -5.59
N SER A 297 -3.88 -1.87 -5.90
CA SER A 297 -4.17 -3.16 -6.53
C SER A 297 -3.34 -4.27 -5.89
N ARG A 298 -3.94 -5.46 -5.74
CA ARG A 298 -3.30 -6.64 -5.17
C ARG A 298 -3.39 -7.79 -6.16
N PHE A 299 -2.26 -8.37 -6.53
CA PHE A 299 -2.21 -9.33 -7.61
C PHE A 299 -1.10 -10.37 -7.45
N PHE A 300 -1.31 -11.51 -8.07
CA PHE A 300 -0.34 -12.57 -8.26
C PHE A 300 0.85 -12.07 -9.08
N ALA A 301 2.06 -12.33 -8.60
CA ALA A 301 3.30 -11.83 -9.18
C ALA A 301 4.22 -13.00 -9.55
N PRO A 302 4.06 -13.61 -10.73
CA PRO A 302 4.90 -14.74 -11.16
C PRO A 302 6.39 -14.37 -11.31
N LYS A 303 6.71 -13.07 -11.37
CA LYS A 303 8.07 -12.56 -11.62
C LYS A 303 9.01 -12.69 -10.41
N ILE A 304 8.49 -12.72 -9.18
CA ILE A 304 9.33 -12.74 -7.96
C ILE A 304 9.57 -14.15 -7.42
N VAL A 305 9.19 -15.18 -8.17
CA VAL A 305 9.13 -16.55 -7.69
C VAL A 305 10.43 -17.30 -7.96
N ASN A 306 10.81 -18.19 -7.04
CA ASN A 306 11.88 -19.15 -7.27
C ASN A 306 11.37 -20.33 -8.13
N TYR A 307 11.80 -20.38 -9.39
CA TYR A 307 11.43 -21.47 -10.31
C TYR A 307 12.37 -22.68 -10.26
N ALA A 308 13.47 -22.61 -9.48
CA ALA A 308 14.37 -23.75 -9.30
C ALA A 308 13.78 -24.85 -8.42
N VAL A 309 12.69 -24.55 -7.68
CA VAL A 309 11.92 -25.56 -6.95
C VAL A 309 10.77 -26.10 -7.78
N ALA A 310 10.37 -27.34 -7.48
CA ALA A 310 9.25 -28.01 -8.12
C ALA A 310 7.95 -27.18 -7.99
N PRO A 311 7.06 -27.16 -9.02
CA PRO A 311 5.83 -26.37 -9.00
C PRO A 311 4.95 -26.57 -7.75
N GLU A 312 4.94 -27.77 -7.16
CA GLU A 312 4.14 -28.11 -5.97
C GLU A 312 4.73 -27.54 -4.67
N GLN A 313 6.02 -27.23 -4.65
CA GLN A 313 6.74 -26.67 -3.51
C GLN A 313 6.97 -25.16 -3.62
N ARG A 314 6.61 -24.60 -4.79
CA ARG A 314 6.88 -23.21 -5.15
C ARG A 314 6.08 -22.25 -4.29
N GLU A 315 6.78 -21.29 -3.68
CA GLU A 315 6.13 -20.16 -3.04
C GLU A 315 5.43 -19.30 -4.10
N ILE A 316 4.20 -18.91 -3.80
CA ILE A 316 3.43 -18.02 -4.66
C ILE A 316 3.82 -16.59 -4.31
N GLY A 317 4.35 -15.87 -5.30
CA GLY A 317 4.65 -14.44 -5.20
C GLY A 317 3.38 -13.60 -5.35
N TRP A 318 3.24 -12.59 -4.50
CA TRP A 318 2.14 -11.65 -4.51
C TRP A 318 2.67 -10.23 -4.41
N ARG A 319 1.98 -9.30 -5.06
CA ARG A 319 2.30 -7.89 -5.01
C ARG A 319 1.09 -7.07 -4.63
N ARG A 320 1.33 -6.09 -3.76
CA ARG A 320 0.42 -4.98 -3.56
C ARG A 320 1.08 -3.72 -4.10
N LEU A 321 0.45 -3.12 -5.10
CA LEU A 321 0.87 -1.85 -5.66
C LEU A 321 -0.01 -0.73 -5.12
N VAL A 322 0.63 0.30 -4.57
CA VAL A 322 -0.01 1.56 -4.18
C VAL A 322 0.61 2.70 -4.97
N ARG A 323 -0.17 3.32 -5.85
CA ARG A 323 0.18 4.61 -6.46
C ARG A 323 -0.35 5.71 -5.56
N ILE A 324 0.51 6.60 -5.10
CA ILE A 324 0.17 7.75 -4.26
C ILE A 324 0.68 9.05 -4.90
N ASN A 325 -0.21 10.01 -5.14
CA ASN A 325 0.17 11.31 -5.71
C ASN A 325 0.79 12.19 -4.63
N ALA A 326 1.81 12.97 -4.95
CA ALA A 326 2.30 14.00 -4.04
C ALA A 326 1.21 15.08 -3.85
N ARG A 327 0.99 15.51 -2.60
CA ARG A 327 -0.01 16.55 -2.32
C ARG A 327 0.48 17.95 -2.67
N PRO A 328 -0.44 18.86 -3.02
CA PRO A 328 -0.12 20.28 -3.11
C PRO A 328 0.58 20.80 -1.85
N GLY A 329 1.71 21.49 -2.02
CA GLY A 329 2.52 22.05 -0.94
C GLY A 329 3.43 21.06 -0.20
N SER A 330 3.38 19.75 -0.51
CA SER A 330 4.29 18.76 0.06
C SER A 330 5.75 19.00 -0.36
N GLU A 331 6.70 18.53 0.44
CA GLU A 331 8.12 18.58 0.06
C GLU A 331 8.36 17.84 -1.27
N ALA A 332 7.71 16.70 -1.49
CA ALA A 332 7.73 15.99 -2.77
C ALA A 332 7.36 16.88 -3.95
N GLN A 333 6.25 17.62 -3.85
CA GLN A 333 5.80 18.48 -4.93
C GLN A 333 6.77 19.64 -5.20
N LYS A 334 7.36 20.23 -4.14
CA LYS A 334 8.37 21.30 -4.28
C LYS A 334 9.59 20.84 -5.08
N HIS A 335 9.87 19.54 -5.06
CA HIS A 335 10.95 18.89 -5.80
C HIS A 335 10.47 18.10 -7.03
N PHE A 336 9.29 18.44 -7.56
CA PHE A 336 8.74 17.89 -8.82
C PHE A 336 8.46 16.39 -8.80
N VAL A 337 8.40 15.75 -7.63
CA VAL A 337 7.89 14.38 -7.50
C VAL A 337 6.37 14.43 -7.62
N GLU A 338 5.82 13.85 -8.68
CA GLU A 338 4.37 13.85 -8.93
C GLU A 338 3.68 12.71 -8.18
N SER A 339 4.33 11.56 -8.06
CA SER A 339 3.78 10.37 -7.41
C SER A 339 4.86 9.41 -6.94
N ALA A 340 4.52 8.58 -5.96
CA ALA A 340 5.27 7.37 -5.63
C ALA A 340 4.45 6.12 -5.99
N TRP A 341 5.12 5.13 -6.57
CA TRP A 341 4.56 3.82 -6.88
C TRP A 341 5.24 2.82 -5.95
N ILE A 342 4.50 2.37 -4.94
CA ILE A 342 5.00 1.59 -3.81
C ILE A 342 4.52 0.16 -3.98
N LEU A 343 5.46 -0.79 -4.06
CA LEU A 343 5.22 -2.18 -4.40
C LEU A 343 5.70 -3.07 -3.26
N PHE A 344 4.76 -3.59 -2.49
CA PHE A 344 5.01 -4.58 -1.45
C PHE A 344 5.05 -5.98 -2.06
N ASN A 345 6.08 -6.75 -1.73
CA ASN A 345 6.31 -8.11 -2.23
C ASN A 345 6.09 -9.12 -1.12
N HIS A 346 5.10 -10.00 -1.29
CA HIS A 346 4.74 -11.03 -0.32
C HIS A 346 4.89 -12.42 -0.93
N PHE A 347 5.04 -13.42 -0.08
CA PHE A 347 5.09 -14.83 -0.48
C PHE A 347 4.10 -15.66 0.33
N THR A 348 3.52 -16.68 -0.29
CA THR A 348 2.73 -17.71 0.43
C THR A 348 3.20 -19.10 0.04
N LYS A 349 3.24 -20.03 1.01
CA LYS A 349 3.56 -21.45 0.76
C LYS A 349 2.28 -22.25 0.47
N PRO A 350 2.36 -23.34 -0.30
CA PRO A 350 1.27 -24.33 -0.40
C PRO A 350 1.00 -25.02 0.96
N PRO A 351 -0.27 -25.36 1.31
CA PRO A 351 -1.50 -24.94 0.64
C PRO A 351 -1.71 -23.42 0.76
N THR A 352 -2.15 -22.77 -0.33
CA THR A 352 -2.14 -21.31 -0.46
C THR A 352 -3.06 -20.61 0.55
N HIS A 353 -2.49 -19.71 1.35
CA HIS A 353 -3.20 -18.80 2.27
C HIS A 353 -3.25 -17.36 1.71
N SER A 354 -4.02 -16.45 2.33
CA SER A 354 -4.05 -15.03 1.94
C SER A 354 -2.71 -14.33 2.25
N PRO A 355 -1.98 -13.76 1.28
CA PRO A 355 -0.73 -13.03 1.55
C PRO A 355 -0.93 -11.71 2.33
N PHE A 356 -2.12 -11.10 2.25
CA PHE A 356 -2.38 -9.75 2.77
C PHE A 356 -3.08 -9.74 4.14
N GLY A 357 -2.96 -10.84 4.89
CA GLY A 357 -3.62 -11.04 6.19
C GLY A 357 -5.11 -11.39 6.09
N GLY A 358 -5.68 -11.81 7.23
CA GLY A 358 -7.08 -12.23 7.40
C GLY A 358 -7.32 -12.81 8.80
N SER A 359 -8.58 -13.15 9.09
CA SER A 359 -8.91 -13.95 10.29
C SER A 359 -8.24 -15.34 10.22
N LEU A 360 -8.07 -16.04 11.34
CA LEU A 360 -7.69 -17.46 11.35
C LEU A 360 -8.81 -18.39 10.86
N THR A 361 -10.00 -17.85 10.64
CA THR A 361 -11.13 -18.50 9.98
C THR A 361 -11.31 -17.91 8.59
N PRO A 362 -11.57 -18.72 7.55
CA PRO A 362 -12.02 -18.20 6.27
C PRO A 362 -13.28 -17.36 6.49
N THR A 363 -13.26 -16.10 6.07
CA THR A 363 -14.43 -15.23 6.13
C THR A 363 -14.95 -15.05 4.73
N GLN A 364 -16.22 -15.39 4.50
CA GLN A 364 -16.97 -14.93 3.35
C GLN A 364 -17.80 -13.75 3.84
N GLU A 365 -17.40 -12.54 3.46
CA GLU A 365 -18.06 -11.32 3.89
C GLU A 365 -18.62 -10.60 2.66
N VAL A 366 -19.90 -10.24 2.72
CA VAL A 366 -20.49 -9.30 1.77
C VAL A 366 -20.15 -7.90 2.26
N LYS A 367 -19.21 -7.24 1.59
CA LYS A 367 -18.79 -5.88 1.92
C LYS A 367 -19.49 -4.88 1.00
N PRO A 368 -20.18 -3.88 1.56
CA PRO A 368 -20.62 -2.73 0.79
C PRO A 368 -19.39 -2.05 0.20
N SER A 369 -19.38 -1.90 -1.12
CA SER A 369 -18.33 -1.20 -1.85
C SER A 369 -18.94 -0.14 -2.76
N PRO A 370 -18.20 0.93 -3.10
CA PRO A 370 -18.62 1.88 -4.14
C PRO A 370 -18.96 1.22 -5.50
N TRP A 371 -18.61 -0.05 -5.69
CA TRP A 371 -18.83 -0.82 -6.91
C TRP A 371 -19.91 -1.92 -6.79
N GLY A 372 -20.69 -1.89 -5.70
CA GLY A 372 -21.72 -2.89 -5.38
C GLY A 372 -21.35 -3.74 -4.16
N ASP A 373 -22.27 -4.57 -3.69
CA ASP A 373 -21.98 -5.53 -2.63
C ASP A 373 -21.01 -6.60 -3.13
N VAL A 374 -19.88 -6.73 -2.44
CA VAL A 374 -18.78 -7.60 -2.84
C VAL A 374 -18.67 -8.77 -1.88
N THR A 375 -18.78 -9.99 -2.38
CA THR A 375 -18.47 -11.18 -1.58
C THR A 375 -16.97 -11.46 -1.62
N VAL A 376 -16.26 -11.09 -0.56
CA VAL A 376 -14.84 -11.43 -0.41
C VAL A 376 -14.71 -12.71 0.40
N THR A 377 -14.19 -13.76 -0.23
CA THR A 377 -13.67 -14.93 0.49
C THR A 377 -12.21 -14.67 0.84
N VAL A 378 -11.93 -14.39 2.11
CA VAL A 378 -10.54 -14.27 2.62
C VAL A 378 -10.17 -15.62 3.25
N PRO A 379 -9.22 -16.38 2.69
CA PRO A 379 -8.70 -17.57 3.35
C PRO A 379 -8.08 -17.24 4.69
N ALA A 380 -8.12 -18.19 5.63
CA ALA A 380 -7.45 -18.05 6.91
C ALA A 380 -5.96 -17.70 6.71
N SER A 381 -5.46 -16.63 7.33
CA SER A 381 -4.04 -16.27 7.19
C SER A 381 -3.50 -15.40 8.31
N LYS A 382 -2.25 -15.68 8.71
CA LYS A 382 -1.46 -14.74 9.50
C LYS A 382 -1.03 -13.57 8.61
N LYS A 383 -1.02 -12.36 9.16
CA LYS A 383 -0.41 -11.19 8.52
C LYS A 383 1.02 -11.54 8.10
N ASN A 384 1.28 -11.59 6.79
CA ASN A 384 2.62 -11.86 6.27
C ASN A 384 3.20 -10.57 5.72
N GLY A 385 4.23 -10.07 6.39
CA GLY A 385 4.95 -8.86 5.99
C GLY A 385 5.51 -8.97 4.59
N SER A 386 5.56 -7.84 3.90
CA SER A 386 6.33 -7.68 2.69
C SER A 386 7.80 -8.00 2.99
N VAL A 387 8.46 -8.86 2.20
CA VAL A 387 9.88 -9.15 2.42
C VAL A 387 10.77 -7.95 2.08
N ASN A 388 10.36 -7.16 1.09
CA ASN A 388 10.87 -5.83 0.78
C ASN A 388 9.82 -4.99 0.06
N THR A 389 9.97 -3.67 0.11
CA THR A 389 9.06 -2.69 -0.47
C THR A 389 9.81 -1.84 -1.50
N GLN A 390 9.52 -2.06 -2.77
CA GLN A 390 10.11 -1.32 -3.88
C GLN A 390 9.33 -0.02 -4.10
N VAL A 391 10.02 1.10 -4.29
CA VAL A 391 9.40 2.40 -4.53
C VAL A 391 9.98 3.05 -5.77
N ALA A 392 9.10 3.49 -6.66
CA ALA A 392 9.43 4.36 -7.78
C ALA A 392 8.85 5.75 -7.55
N LEU A 393 9.72 6.75 -7.34
CA LEU A 393 9.36 8.16 -7.33
C LEU A 393 9.33 8.65 -8.78
N VAL A 394 8.14 8.96 -9.27
CA VAL A 394 7.96 9.52 -10.60
C VAL A 394 8.05 11.03 -10.50
N THR A 395 8.93 11.61 -11.32
CA THR A 395 9.14 13.06 -11.37
C THR A 395 8.57 13.61 -12.65
N HIS A 396 7.95 14.79 -12.55
CA HIS A 396 7.45 15.55 -13.68
C HIS A 396 7.76 17.01 -13.46
N CYS A 397 8.58 17.58 -14.34
CA CYS A 397 8.68 19.02 -14.41
C CYS A 397 7.94 19.59 -15.63
N PRO A 398 6.92 20.46 -15.42
CA PRO A 398 6.23 21.13 -16.51
C PRO A 398 7.19 21.99 -17.34
N ALA A 399 7.06 21.95 -18.67
CA ALA A 399 7.86 22.77 -19.60
C ALA A 399 7.70 24.29 -19.36
N SER A 400 6.59 24.70 -18.72
CA SER A 400 6.33 26.08 -18.33
C SER A 400 7.21 26.55 -17.16
N ASN A 401 7.91 25.66 -16.46
CA ASN A 401 8.75 26.03 -15.33
C ASN A 401 10.21 26.30 -15.78
N PRO A 402 10.69 27.56 -15.73
CA PRO A 402 12.04 27.90 -16.17
C PRO A 402 13.15 27.24 -15.35
N THR A 403 12.89 26.88 -14.08
CA THR A 403 13.90 26.20 -13.24
C THR A 403 14.23 24.79 -13.70
N CYS A 404 13.44 24.23 -14.62
CA CYS A 404 13.59 22.86 -15.10
C CYS A 404 14.31 22.70 -16.43
N LYS A 405 14.68 23.81 -17.09
CA LYS A 405 15.45 23.74 -18.34
C LYS A 405 16.81 23.06 -18.15
N GLU A 406 17.37 23.15 -16.95
CA GLU A 406 18.68 22.58 -16.60
C GLU A 406 18.58 21.23 -15.85
N LEU A 407 17.37 20.78 -15.48
CA LEU A 407 17.18 19.61 -14.63
C LEU A 407 16.52 18.47 -15.41
N THR A 408 17.25 17.37 -15.61
CA THR A 408 16.69 16.10 -16.12
C THR A 408 15.75 15.48 -15.07
N LEU A 409 14.48 15.91 -15.07
CA LEU A 409 13.48 15.57 -14.05
C LEU A 409 12.24 14.84 -14.58
N ASN A 410 12.21 14.43 -15.85
CA ASN A 410 11.13 13.56 -16.34
C ASN A 410 11.62 12.11 -16.31
N SER A 411 11.82 11.57 -15.11
CA SER A 411 12.35 10.22 -14.90
C SER A 411 11.74 9.56 -13.66
N ILE A 412 12.20 8.33 -13.39
CA ILE A 412 11.90 7.57 -12.18
C ILE A 412 13.17 7.49 -11.33
N TYR A 413 12.97 7.56 -10.02
CA TYR A 413 14.00 7.28 -9.02
C TYR A 413 13.54 6.15 -8.11
N TRP A 414 14.46 5.27 -7.78
CA TRP A 414 14.18 4.02 -7.08
C TRP A 414 14.58 4.13 -5.62
N LEU A 415 13.78 3.53 -4.75
CA LEU A 415 14.15 3.25 -3.37
C LEU A 415 13.73 1.81 -3.09
N ASP A 416 14.45 1.13 -2.21
CA ASP A 416 13.99 -0.12 -1.64
C ASP A 416 13.97 0.00 -0.11
N PHE A 417 12.96 -0.58 0.52
CA PHE A 417 12.84 -0.64 1.97
C PHE A 417 12.69 -2.10 2.40
N GLY A 418 13.27 -2.46 3.54
CA GLY A 418 13.07 -3.78 4.14
C GLY A 418 11.64 -3.99 4.65
N ALA A 419 11.43 -5.12 5.31
CA ALA A 419 10.12 -5.53 5.83
C ALA A 419 9.49 -4.52 6.80
N THR A 420 8.16 -4.43 6.78
CA THR A 420 7.42 -3.45 7.57
C THR A 420 7.43 -3.74 9.07
N GLU A 421 7.42 -5.01 9.47
CA GLU A 421 7.63 -5.41 10.87
C GLU A 421 8.99 -4.96 11.43
N ASN A 422 9.97 -4.70 10.56
CA ASN A 422 11.30 -4.21 10.91
C ASN A 422 11.43 -2.68 10.72
N GLY A 423 10.31 -1.97 10.62
CA GLY A 423 10.23 -0.52 10.52
C GLY A 423 10.39 0.04 9.10
N SER A 424 10.32 -0.81 8.07
CA SER A 424 10.46 -0.42 6.65
C SER A 424 11.67 0.49 6.41
N LYS A 425 12.84 0.14 6.94
CA LYS A 425 14.08 0.92 6.79
C LYS A 425 14.66 0.78 5.38
N LEU A 426 15.38 1.80 4.93
CA LEU A 426 16.05 1.78 3.62
C LEU A 426 16.93 0.54 3.46
N SER A 427 16.79 -0.12 2.31
CA SER A 427 17.59 -1.25 1.87
C SER A 427 18.32 -0.87 0.59
N TYR A 428 19.50 -1.45 0.37
CA TYR A 428 20.30 -1.21 -0.83
C TYR A 428 19.94 -2.19 -1.95
N GLN A 429 19.25 -3.27 -1.61
CA GLN A 429 19.03 -4.41 -2.49
C GLN A 429 17.58 -4.88 -2.50
N LEU A 430 17.18 -5.53 -3.58
CA LEU A 430 15.89 -6.18 -3.71
C LEU A 430 15.94 -7.60 -3.10
N ASP A 431 15.13 -7.87 -2.07
CA ASP A 431 15.01 -9.22 -1.49
C ASP A 431 13.97 -10.09 -2.22
N ALA A 432 12.99 -9.47 -2.90
CA ALA A 432 12.13 -10.13 -3.88
C ALA A 432 12.45 -9.61 -5.29
N PHE A 433 13.02 -10.47 -6.12
CA PHE A 433 13.53 -10.08 -7.43
C PHE A 433 13.26 -11.13 -8.50
N PHE A 434 13.57 -10.77 -9.75
CA PHE A 434 13.39 -11.62 -10.93
C PHE A 434 14.59 -12.55 -11.12
N ASP A 435 14.34 -13.83 -11.42
CA ASP A 435 15.35 -14.89 -11.54
C ASP A 435 15.88 -15.47 -10.21
N ALA A 436 15.05 -15.49 -9.16
CA ALA A 436 15.41 -15.99 -7.82
C ALA A 436 15.96 -17.43 -7.80
N GLY A 437 15.66 -18.25 -8.80
CA GLY A 437 16.19 -19.61 -8.94
C GLY A 437 17.59 -19.70 -9.57
N ALA A 438 18.01 -18.67 -10.32
CA ALA A 438 19.24 -18.64 -11.10
C ALA A 438 20.44 -18.07 -10.34
N LEU A 439 20.17 -17.42 -9.21
CA LEU A 439 21.16 -16.80 -8.35
C LEU A 439 21.40 -17.74 -7.15
N PRO A 440 22.40 -18.64 -7.19
CA PRO A 440 22.58 -19.68 -6.19
C PRO A 440 22.47 -19.23 -4.71
N GLY A 441 21.56 -19.90 -3.99
CA GLY A 441 21.07 -19.50 -2.67
C GLY A 441 21.93 -19.87 -1.47
N ASN A 442 23.15 -19.33 -1.34
CA ASN A 442 24.04 -19.51 -0.17
C ASN A 442 24.98 -18.30 0.06
N GLY A 443 24.50 -17.07 -0.13
CA GLY A 443 25.30 -15.84 0.00
C GLY A 443 25.71 -15.27 -1.36
N GLN A 444 24.75 -14.68 -2.07
CA GLN A 444 24.94 -14.28 -3.46
C GLN A 444 24.50 -12.88 -3.83
N ALA A 445 25.07 -12.40 -4.94
CA ALA A 445 25.08 -11.03 -5.43
C ALA A 445 23.67 -10.42 -5.44
N PRO A 446 23.38 -9.50 -4.51
CA PRO A 446 22.10 -8.81 -4.46
C PRO A 446 21.86 -7.97 -5.71
N TYR A 447 20.59 -7.76 -6.08
CA TYR A 447 20.24 -6.71 -7.03
C TYR A 447 20.21 -5.38 -6.29
N PHE A 448 21.26 -4.60 -6.44
CA PHE A 448 21.35 -3.28 -5.84
C PHE A 448 20.61 -2.24 -6.67
N VAL A 449 19.98 -1.30 -5.97
CA VAL A 449 19.38 -0.11 -6.54
C VAL A 449 20.50 0.87 -6.94
N PRO A 450 20.42 1.57 -8.09
CA PRO A 450 19.35 1.54 -9.07
C PRO A 450 19.53 0.46 -10.14
N ASN A 451 20.73 -0.11 -10.27
CA ASN A 451 21.16 -0.91 -11.42
C ASN A 451 20.22 -2.10 -11.71
N GLY A 452 19.75 -2.78 -10.65
CA GLY A 452 18.79 -3.88 -10.78
C GLY A 452 17.45 -3.45 -11.38
N CYS A 453 16.93 -2.28 -10.99
CA CYS A 453 15.70 -1.72 -11.56
C CYS A 453 15.95 -1.17 -12.97
N ASP A 454 17.04 -0.41 -13.14
CA ASP A 454 17.41 0.29 -14.36
C ASP A 454 17.64 -0.63 -15.55
N THR A 455 18.11 -1.85 -15.29
CA THR A 455 18.31 -2.87 -16.32
C THR A 455 17.02 -3.16 -17.08
N CYS A 456 15.89 -3.26 -16.37
CA CYS A 456 14.57 -3.56 -16.93
C CYS A 456 13.76 -2.31 -17.30
N HIS A 457 14.02 -1.17 -16.66
CA HIS A 457 13.21 0.04 -16.81
C HIS A 457 13.83 1.08 -17.76
N GLY A 458 14.92 0.73 -18.45
CA GLY A 458 15.46 1.51 -19.58
C GLY A 458 16.35 2.70 -19.18
N ALA A 459 16.90 2.70 -17.97
CA ALA A 459 17.43 3.91 -17.34
C ALA A 459 18.92 4.21 -17.55
N LEU A 460 19.67 3.39 -18.29
CA LEU A 460 21.14 3.60 -18.50
C LEU A 460 21.52 4.94 -19.16
N ARG A 461 20.55 5.81 -19.48
CA ARG A 461 20.72 7.16 -20.02
C ARG A 461 19.72 8.20 -19.48
N GLY A 462 19.14 8.01 -18.29
CA GLY A 462 18.30 9.03 -17.64
C GLY A 462 16.85 9.14 -18.13
N ASN A 463 16.31 8.09 -18.75
CA ASN A 463 14.92 8.02 -19.26
C ASN A 463 14.19 6.77 -18.74
N ALA A 464 14.29 6.51 -17.44
CA ALA A 464 13.65 5.36 -16.81
C ALA A 464 12.12 5.45 -16.95
N VAL A 465 11.46 4.35 -17.32
CA VAL A 465 10.00 4.29 -17.45
C VAL A 465 9.40 3.12 -16.66
N LEU A 466 8.16 3.27 -16.21
CA LEU A 466 7.42 2.18 -15.60
C LEU A 466 7.02 1.19 -16.69
N ASN A 467 7.06 -0.10 -16.37
CA ASN A 467 6.48 -1.14 -17.22
C ASN A 467 5.00 -1.24 -16.92
N HIS A 468 4.17 -1.52 -17.93
CA HIS A 468 2.75 -1.75 -17.68
C HIS A 468 2.49 -3.04 -16.90
N LEU A 469 1.35 -3.06 -16.22
CA LEU A 469 0.84 -4.19 -15.47
C LEU A 469 0.15 -5.14 -16.46
N ASP A 470 0.86 -6.19 -16.87
CA ASP A 470 0.38 -7.17 -17.85
C ASP A 470 -0.44 -8.28 -17.21
N THR A 471 -1.74 -8.03 -17.08
CA THR A 471 -2.69 -9.01 -16.55
C THR A 471 -2.77 -10.29 -17.37
N ASP A 472 -2.58 -10.19 -18.69
CA ASP A 472 -2.75 -11.33 -19.58
C ASP A 472 -1.64 -12.34 -19.34
N HIS A 473 -0.40 -11.86 -19.27
CA HIS A 473 0.72 -12.73 -18.91
C HIS A 473 0.53 -13.34 -17.53
N TRP A 474 0.03 -12.62 -16.51
CA TRP A 474 -0.22 -13.23 -15.19
C TRP A 474 -1.17 -14.43 -15.27
N MET A 475 -2.16 -14.39 -16.18
CA MET A 475 -3.11 -15.46 -16.40
C MET A 475 -2.51 -16.62 -17.20
N ASP A 476 -1.70 -16.34 -18.22
CA ASP A 476 -1.01 -17.36 -19.00
C ASP A 476 -0.20 -18.29 -18.09
N ARG A 477 0.50 -17.72 -17.09
CA ARG A 477 1.33 -18.49 -16.13
C ARG A 477 0.55 -19.53 -15.32
N LEU A 478 -0.76 -19.35 -15.18
CA LEU A 478 -1.62 -20.30 -14.47
C LEU A 478 -1.95 -21.50 -15.35
N THR A 479 -1.95 -21.32 -16.67
CA THR A 479 -2.22 -22.37 -17.66
C THR A 479 -0.99 -23.20 -18.00
N ASP A 480 0.22 -22.66 -17.79
CA ASP A 480 1.49 -23.32 -18.06
C ASP A 480 1.82 -24.48 -17.09
N GLY A 481 1.03 -24.66 -16.03
CA GLY A 481 1.27 -25.67 -14.99
C GLY A 481 2.33 -25.26 -13.96
N ASP A 482 2.84 -24.03 -14.03
CA ASP A 482 3.86 -23.52 -13.12
C ASP A 482 3.34 -23.24 -11.70
N PHE A 483 2.03 -23.06 -11.57
CA PHE A 483 1.38 -22.68 -10.32
C PHE A 483 0.15 -23.54 -10.03
N PRO A 484 0.32 -24.88 -9.89
CA PRO A 484 -0.81 -25.80 -9.68
C PRO A 484 -1.59 -25.47 -8.40
N ALA A 485 -0.96 -24.83 -7.41
CA ALA A 485 -1.61 -24.35 -6.20
C ALA A 485 -2.64 -23.23 -6.45
N LEU A 486 -2.47 -22.41 -7.49
CA LEU A 486 -3.42 -21.35 -7.87
C LEU A 486 -4.53 -21.82 -8.80
N ALA A 487 -4.35 -22.98 -9.44
CA ALA A 487 -5.39 -23.59 -10.28
C ALA A 487 -6.55 -24.19 -9.47
N LYS A 488 -6.41 -24.33 -8.15
CA LYS A 488 -7.44 -24.94 -7.29
C LYS A 488 -8.68 -24.04 -7.16
N PRO A 489 -9.90 -24.63 -7.04
CA PRO A 489 -11.14 -23.84 -6.90
C PRO A 489 -11.14 -22.89 -5.70
N ASP A 490 -10.51 -23.27 -4.59
CA ASP A 490 -10.42 -22.51 -3.32
C ASP A 490 -9.24 -21.53 -3.25
N ALA A 491 -8.33 -21.55 -4.23
CA ALA A 491 -7.20 -20.62 -4.27
C ALA A 491 -7.67 -19.18 -4.50
N PRO A 492 -6.95 -18.16 -3.94
CA PRO A 492 -7.25 -16.76 -4.22
C PRO A 492 -7.19 -16.45 -5.72
N ALA A 493 -7.96 -15.46 -6.17
CA ALA A 493 -7.92 -15.01 -7.55
C ALA A 493 -6.57 -14.32 -7.88
N PRO A 494 -6.08 -14.42 -9.12
CA PRO A 494 -4.83 -13.78 -9.54
C PRO A 494 -4.88 -12.25 -9.41
N LEU A 495 -6.05 -11.66 -9.67
CA LEU A 495 -6.36 -10.30 -9.21
C LEU A 495 -7.13 -10.46 -7.90
N PHE A 496 -6.44 -10.28 -6.77
CA PHE A 496 -6.88 -10.75 -5.47
C PHE A 496 -8.24 -10.18 -5.06
N ASP A 497 -8.46 -8.90 -5.37
CA ASP A 497 -9.67 -8.14 -5.04
C ASP A 497 -10.82 -8.32 -6.03
N ALA A 498 -10.60 -9.01 -7.14
CA ALA A 498 -11.55 -9.08 -8.25
C ALA A 498 -12.48 -10.30 -8.18
N GLY A 499 -12.10 -11.33 -7.43
CA GLY A 499 -12.69 -12.65 -7.60
C GLY A 499 -12.26 -13.32 -8.92
N LYS A 500 -12.84 -14.50 -9.22
CA LYS A 500 -12.45 -15.30 -10.39
C LYS A 500 -13.28 -15.04 -11.65
N ASP A 501 -14.46 -14.42 -11.52
CA ASP A 501 -15.35 -14.17 -12.66
C ASP A 501 -15.01 -12.83 -13.34
N PRO A 502 -14.41 -12.84 -14.56
CA PRO A 502 -14.04 -11.63 -15.27
C PRO A 502 -15.24 -10.78 -15.72
N LYS A 503 -16.47 -11.32 -15.67
CA LYS A 503 -17.70 -10.60 -16.02
C LYS A 503 -18.36 -9.94 -14.82
N SER A 504 -17.93 -10.27 -13.60
CA SER A 504 -18.52 -9.68 -12.39
C SER A 504 -18.21 -8.18 -12.30
N PRO A 505 -19.15 -7.35 -11.76
CA PRO A 505 -18.90 -5.93 -11.54
C PRO A 505 -17.65 -5.66 -10.69
N GLN A 506 -17.40 -6.51 -9.69
CA GLN A 506 -16.21 -6.46 -8.84
C GLN A 506 -14.93 -6.62 -9.64
N TYR A 507 -14.88 -7.64 -10.52
CA TYR A 507 -13.69 -7.85 -11.35
C TYR A 507 -13.46 -6.68 -12.28
N VAL A 508 -14.51 -6.19 -12.94
CA VAL A 508 -14.43 -5.01 -13.81
C VAL A 508 -13.93 -3.80 -13.03
N ALA A 509 -14.39 -3.57 -11.79
CA ALA A 509 -13.94 -2.47 -10.94
C ALA A 509 -12.46 -2.59 -10.56
N ALA A 510 -12.02 -3.76 -10.09
CA ALA A 510 -10.61 -4.00 -9.77
C ALA A 510 -9.70 -3.88 -11.00
N PHE A 511 -10.17 -4.37 -12.16
CA PHE A 511 -9.46 -4.25 -13.43
C PHE A 511 -9.42 -2.79 -13.93
N ASN A 512 -10.47 -1.99 -13.70
CA ASN A 512 -10.47 -0.56 -14.03
C ASN A 512 -9.35 0.19 -13.31
N ILE A 513 -8.98 -0.22 -12.09
CA ILE A 513 -7.82 0.35 -11.38
C ILE A 513 -6.53 0.07 -12.15
N LEU A 514 -6.33 -1.16 -12.62
CA LEU A 514 -5.19 -1.53 -13.46
C LEU A 514 -5.17 -0.76 -14.79
N ARG A 515 -6.33 -0.58 -15.45
CA ARG A 515 -6.42 0.27 -16.65
C ARG A 515 -5.98 1.69 -16.36
N ARG A 516 -6.47 2.28 -15.26
CA ARG A 516 -6.08 3.64 -14.86
C ARG A 516 -4.59 3.75 -14.57
N LEU A 517 -4.02 2.77 -13.85
CA LEU A 517 -2.57 2.69 -13.59
C LEU A 517 -1.79 2.61 -14.91
N ASN A 518 -2.19 1.73 -15.85
CA ASN A 518 -1.55 1.63 -17.16
C ASN A 518 -1.72 2.90 -18.02
N GLN A 519 -2.82 3.64 -17.87
CA GLN A 519 -3.01 4.95 -18.51
C GLN A 519 -2.02 6.01 -17.99
N GLU A 520 -1.78 6.03 -16.69
CA GLU A 520 -0.80 6.92 -16.05
C GLU A 520 0.63 6.52 -16.46
N ILE A 521 0.92 5.22 -16.53
CA ILE A 521 2.19 4.69 -17.04
C ILE A 521 2.43 5.14 -18.50
N ALA A 522 1.43 5.00 -19.39
CA ALA A 522 1.53 5.46 -20.77
C ALA A 522 1.79 6.96 -20.86
N THR A 523 1.12 7.75 -20.02
CA THR A 523 1.32 9.21 -19.94
C THR A 523 2.75 9.55 -19.54
N THR A 524 3.32 8.85 -18.55
CA THR A 524 4.71 9.03 -18.14
C THR A 524 5.69 8.59 -19.23
N GLN A 525 5.48 7.42 -19.85
CA GLN A 525 6.30 6.93 -20.96
C GLN A 525 6.30 7.89 -22.16
N GLN A 526 5.15 8.44 -22.54
CA GLN A 526 5.01 9.42 -23.61
C GLN A 526 5.83 10.69 -23.36
N ARG A 527 5.99 11.10 -22.09
CA ARG A 527 6.77 12.28 -21.71
C ARG A 527 8.25 11.99 -21.58
N THR A 528 8.62 10.85 -20.99
CA THR A 528 10.00 10.50 -20.67
C THR A 528 10.74 9.85 -21.85
N ASN A 529 10.09 8.93 -22.56
CA ASN A 529 10.71 8.18 -23.64
C ASN A 529 9.68 7.73 -24.69
N PRO A 530 9.12 8.67 -25.48
CA PRO A 530 8.05 8.37 -26.43
C PRO A 530 8.46 7.42 -27.57
N GLY A 531 9.76 7.26 -27.83
CA GLY A 531 10.28 6.35 -28.84
C GLY A 531 10.57 4.94 -28.34
N ALA A 532 10.39 4.65 -27.04
CA ALA A 532 10.63 3.32 -26.50
C ALA A 532 9.46 2.37 -26.74
N PHE A 533 9.77 1.09 -26.96
CA PHE A 533 8.77 0.03 -27.13
C PHE A 533 7.78 -0.08 -25.96
N HIS A 534 8.19 0.31 -24.75
CA HIS A 534 7.34 0.30 -23.56
C HIS A 534 6.02 1.04 -23.77
N LEU A 535 6.06 2.20 -24.46
CA LEU A 535 4.86 2.96 -24.77
C LEU A 535 3.94 2.21 -25.72
N THR A 536 4.49 1.67 -26.81
CA THR A 536 3.74 0.87 -27.79
C THR A 536 3.09 -0.34 -27.12
N ALA A 537 3.83 -1.04 -26.25
CA ALA A 537 3.33 -2.20 -25.51
C ALA A 537 2.22 -1.83 -24.51
N THR A 538 2.36 -0.71 -23.82
CA THR A 538 1.34 -0.20 -22.90
C THR A 538 0.08 0.23 -23.64
N GLN A 539 0.22 0.95 -24.75
CA GLN A 539 -0.90 1.37 -25.60
C GLN A 539 -1.64 0.17 -26.19
N LYS A 540 -0.91 -0.87 -26.63
CA LYS A 540 -1.53 -2.09 -27.14
C LYS A 540 -2.36 -2.81 -26.08
N TRP A 541 -1.85 -2.92 -24.86
CA TRP A 541 -2.62 -3.47 -23.74
C TRP A 541 -3.88 -2.63 -23.45
N LEU A 542 -3.75 -1.30 -23.44
CA LEU A 542 -4.90 -0.40 -23.24
C LEU A 542 -5.95 -0.50 -24.36
N GLU A 543 -5.51 -0.70 -25.61
CA GLU A 543 -6.38 -0.95 -26.77
C GLU A 543 -7.19 -2.24 -26.59
N LEU A 544 -6.51 -3.36 -26.29
CA LEU A 544 -7.14 -4.67 -26.12
C LEU A 544 -8.17 -4.67 -24.99
N HIS A 545 -7.87 -3.98 -23.90
CA HIS A 545 -8.73 -3.94 -22.71
C HIS A 545 -9.59 -2.69 -22.61
N LYS A 546 -9.74 -1.91 -23.69
CA LYS A 546 -10.57 -0.69 -23.69
C LYS A 546 -12.00 -0.96 -23.25
N THR A 547 -12.57 -2.09 -23.68
CA THR A 547 -13.98 -2.47 -23.44
C THR A 547 -14.14 -3.82 -22.74
N SER A 548 -13.04 -4.49 -22.38
CA SER A 548 -13.06 -5.82 -21.76
C SER A 548 -12.09 -5.89 -20.59
N ALA A 549 -12.52 -6.54 -19.50
CA ALA A 549 -11.65 -6.94 -18.41
C ALA A 549 -11.16 -8.40 -18.56
N ALA A 550 -11.68 -9.15 -19.53
CA ALA A 550 -11.23 -10.50 -19.78
C ALA A 550 -9.82 -10.50 -20.41
N PRO A 551 -8.97 -11.50 -20.07
CA PRO A 551 -7.69 -11.67 -20.73
C PRO A 551 -7.86 -11.91 -22.23
N GLU A 552 -6.94 -11.40 -23.07
CA GLU A 552 -6.94 -11.72 -24.51
C GLU A 552 -6.14 -13.01 -24.74
N PRO A 553 -6.72 -14.18 -25.06
CA PRO A 553 -5.95 -15.42 -25.17
C PRO A 553 -5.08 -15.52 -26.44
N ASP A 554 -5.35 -14.75 -27.49
CA ASP A 554 -4.59 -14.82 -28.75
C ASP A 554 -3.30 -13.98 -28.65
N LEU A 555 -2.16 -14.64 -28.45
CA LEU A 555 -0.85 -13.98 -28.36
C LEU A 555 -0.52 -13.13 -29.58
N VAL A 556 -0.99 -13.50 -30.78
CA VAL A 556 -0.75 -12.72 -32.00
C VAL A 556 -1.52 -11.41 -31.96
N LYS A 557 -2.73 -11.37 -31.37
CA LYS A 557 -3.46 -10.11 -31.18
C LYS A 557 -2.80 -9.19 -30.14
N ARG A 558 -2.02 -9.76 -29.21
CA ARG A 558 -1.18 -9.00 -28.26
C ARG A 558 0.08 -8.42 -28.88
N SER A 559 0.45 -8.87 -30.08
CA SER A 559 1.65 -8.39 -30.77
C SER A 559 1.64 -6.88 -30.99
N ILE A 560 2.83 -6.30 -30.99
CA ILE A 560 3.09 -4.89 -31.27
C ILE A 560 3.93 -4.76 -32.54
N SER A 561 3.64 -3.71 -33.31
CA SER A 561 4.49 -3.31 -34.43
C SER A 561 5.44 -2.23 -33.96
N PHE A 562 6.73 -2.56 -33.81
CA PHE A 562 7.75 -1.62 -33.33
C PHE A 562 9.00 -1.77 -34.18
N PHE A 563 9.39 -0.70 -34.89
CA PHE A 563 10.57 -0.71 -35.74
C PHE A 563 11.80 -0.23 -34.97
N ASN A 564 12.68 -1.15 -34.64
CA ASN A 564 13.81 -0.89 -33.75
C ASN A 564 15.00 -0.29 -34.52
N THR A 565 14.86 0.96 -34.98
CA THR A 565 15.84 1.61 -35.87
C THR A 565 17.21 1.87 -35.24
N GLY A 566 17.30 1.90 -33.91
CA GLY A 566 18.52 2.26 -33.17
C GLY A 566 19.31 1.09 -32.59
N HIS A 567 18.94 -0.17 -32.87
CA HIS A 567 19.60 -1.31 -32.23
C HIS A 567 20.98 -1.61 -32.84
N PRO A 568 22.05 -1.76 -32.03
CA PRO A 568 23.38 -2.03 -32.56
C PRO A 568 23.49 -3.30 -33.41
N LEU A 569 22.72 -4.35 -33.05
CA LEU A 569 22.71 -5.63 -33.78
C LEU A 569 21.94 -5.57 -35.11
N LYS A 570 21.25 -4.45 -35.40
CA LYS A 570 20.57 -4.26 -36.69
C LYS A 570 21.54 -4.23 -37.88
N LYS A 571 22.84 -3.99 -37.64
CA LYS A 571 23.86 -3.92 -38.70
C LYS A 571 23.98 -5.20 -39.52
N ASP A 572 23.71 -6.34 -38.89
CA ASP A 572 23.84 -7.65 -39.53
C ASP A 572 22.51 -8.14 -40.12
N ARG A 573 21.44 -7.34 -40.01
CA ARG A 573 20.09 -7.68 -40.44
C ARG A 573 19.85 -7.28 -41.89
N LYS A 574 19.26 -8.17 -42.68
CA LYS A 574 18.74 -7.91 -44.04
C LYS A 574 17.82 -6.68 -44.03
N PRO A 575 17.97 -5.74 -44.99
CA PRO A 575 17.11 -4.57 -45.07
C PRO A 575 15.63 -4.94 -45.16
N THR A 576 14.80 -4.27 -44.36
CA THR A 576 13.34 -4.40 -44.39
C THR A 576 12.71 -3.02 -44.60
N THR A 577 11.60 -2.97 -45.33
CA THR A 577 10.86 -1.73 -45.61
C THR A 577 9.99 -1.28 -44.42
N GLY A 578 9.82 -2.13 -43.41
CA GLY A 578 9.05 -1.87 -42.20
C GLY A 578 9.30 -2.94 -41.12
N PRO A 579 8.67 -2.79 -39.94
CA PRO A 579 8.83 -3.74 -38.84
C PRO A 579 8.31 -5.14 -39.19
N LEU A 580 8.97 -6.17 -38.69
CA LEU A 580 8.44 -7.53 -38.72
C LEU A 580 7.28 -7.66 -37.73
N ASN A 581 6.22 -8.34 -38.15
CA ASN A 581 5.05 -8.59 -37.32
C ASN A 581 4.83 -10.09 -37.13
N TRP A 582 4.35 -10.47 -35.95
CA TRP A 582 3.83 -11.82 -35.70
C TRP A 582 2.59 -12.05 -36.57
N THR A 583 2.50 -13.23 -37.18
CA THR A 583 1.36 -13.62 -38.02
C THR A 583 0.60 -14.79 -37.41
N THR A 584 -0.56 -15.12 -37.98
CA THR A 584 -1.36 -16.28 -37.55
C THR A 584 -0.83 -17.61 -38.09
N ASN A 585 0.31 -17.61 -38.79
CA ASN A 585 0.93 -18.85 -39.25
C ASN A 585 1.37 -19.72 -38.05
N ALA A 586 1.48 -21.03 -38.28
CA ALA A 586 1.70 -21.98 -37.19
C ALA A 586 3.05 -21.77 -36.48
N GLU A 587 4.10 -21.43 -37.22
CA GLU A 587 5.46 -21.26 -36.68
C GLU A 587 5.58 -20.01 -35.81
N ASP A 588 4.97 -18.90 -36.23
CA ASP A 588 4.93 -17.65 -35.46
C ASP A 588 4.16 -17.86 -34.15
N ARG A 589 3.02 -18.54 -34.19
CA ARG A 589 2.24 -18.89 -33.00
C ARG A 589 3.02 -19.78 -32.05
N GLU A 590 3.72 -20.77 -32.59
CA GLU A 590 4.53 -21.70 -31.80
C GLU A 590 5.73 -21.02 -31.16
N LEU A 591 6.49 -20.23 -31.93
CA LEU A 591 7.64 -19.48 -31.42
C LEU A 591 7.20 -18.48 -30.34
N LEU A 592 6.17 -17.67 -30.63
CA LEU A 592 5.64 -16.70 -29.68
C LEU A 592 5.10 -17.38 -28.42
N GLY A 593 4.46 -18.54 -28.54
CA GLY A 593 3.98 -19.34 -27.42
C GLY A 593 5.12 -19.87 -26.53
N LEU A 594 6.16 -20.46 -27.12
CA LEU A 594 7.35 -20.92 -26.39
C LEU A 594 8.06 -19.75 -25.71
N MET A 595 8.19 -18.62 -26.41
CA MET A 595 8.79 -17.42 -25.83
C MET A 595 7.94 -16.86 -24.69
N ASN A 596 6.62 -16.72 -24.82
CA ASN A 596 5.77 -16.23 -23.73
C ASN A 596 5.84 -17.14 -22.48
N LYS A 597 6.00 -18.45 -22.68
CA LYS A 597 6.10 -19.44 -21.60
C LYS A 597 7.43 -19.38 -20.83
N TYR A 598 8.55 -19.18 -21.52
CA TYR A 598 9.89 -19.30 -20.91
C TYR A 598 10.67 -17.98 -20.83
N CYS A 599 10.32 -17.02 -21.67
CA CYS A 599 11.06 -15.80 -21.88
C CYS A 599 10.19 -14.66 -21.38
N TYR A 600 10.47 -14.16 -20.18
CA TYR A 600 9.81 -12.96 -19.70
C TYR A 600 10.03 -11.81 -20.71
N ARG A 601 9.15 -10.80 -20.74
CA ARG A 601 9.21 -9.59 -21.60
C ARG A 601 10.54 -8.82 -21.58
N CYS A 602 11.48 -9.23 -20.75
CA CYS A 602 12.90 -8.91 -20.81
C CYS A 602 13.63 -10.11 -20.18
N HIS A 603 14.69 -10.63 -20.82
CA HIS A 603 15.47 -11.72 -20.24
C HIS A 603 16.77 -11.19 -19.64
N GLY A 604 16.69 -10.75 -18.39
CA GLY A 604 17.81 -10.18 -17.66
C GLY A 604 18.54 -9.12 -18.49
N ALA A 605 19.73 -9.46 -19.00
CA ALA A 605 20.56 -8.58 -19.79
C ALA A 605 20.22 -8.45 -21.30
N ILE A 606 19.21 -9.15 -21.84
CA ILE A 606 18.68 -8.86 -23.19
C ILE A 606 17.43 -7.98 -23.07
N ARG A 607 17.45 -6.85 -23.80
CA ARG A 607 16.34 -5.91 -23.87
C ARG A 607 15.56 -6.09 -25.17
N PHE A 608 14.43 -6.78 -25.09
CA PHE A 608 13.46 -6.93 -26.17
C PHE A 608 12.07 -7.19 -25.61
N ASP A 609 11.02 -6.84 -26.35
CA ASP A 609 9.65 -7.28 -26.06
C ASP A 609 9.32 -8.47 -26.96
N LEU A 610 8.90 -9.60 -26.36
CA LEU A 610 8.56 -10.82 -27.10
C LEU A 610 7.37 -10.61 -28.06
N TYR A 611 6.50 -9.62 -27.78
CA TYR A 611 5.37 -9.28 -28.64
C TYR A 611 5.79 -8.42 -29.84
N SER A 612 7.05 -8.00 -29.95
CA SER A 612 7.64 -7.41 -31.15
C SER A 612 8.52 -8.41 -31.89
N LYS A 613 8.03 -8.97 -33.00
CA LYS A 613 8.83 -9.89 -33.84
C LYS A 613 10.10 -9.24 -34.36
N ASP A 614 10.05 -7.95 -34.65
CA ASP A 614 11.21 -7.14 -35.06
C ASP A 614 12.33 -7.17 -34.01
N MET A 615 11.99 -6.97 -32.73
CA MET A 615 12.98 -6.97 -31.65
C MET A 615 13.49 -8.39 -31.34
N VAL A 616 12.64 -9.41 -31.47
CA VAL A 616 13.07 -10.82 -31.34
C VAL A 616 14.04 -11.18 -32.45
N ALA A 617 13.79 -10.75 -33.69
CA ALA A 617 14.72 -10.94 -34.79
C ALA A 617 16.06 -10.27 -34.50
N ASP A 618 16.07 -9.00 -34.07
CA ASP A 618 17.30 -8.27 -33.72
C ASP A 618 18.11 -8.93 -32.58
N GLN A 619 17.48 -9.78 -31.75
CA GLN A 619 18.12 -10.49 -30.63
C GLN A 619 18.26 -11.99 -30.88
N SER A 620 17.97 -12.49 -32.08
CA SER A 620 17.93 -13.93 -32.35
C SER A 620 19.26 -14.62 -32.05
N SER A 621 20.41 -14.08 -32.48
CA SER A 621 21.73 -14.63 -32.12
C SER A 621 22.01 -14.62 -30.60
N PRO A 622 21.86 -13.50 -29.87
CA PRO A 622 21.94 -13.50 -28.41
C PRO A 622 20.98 -14.47 -27.71
N ILE A 623 19.78 -14.67 -28.25
CA ILE A 623 18.81 -15.64 -27.72
C ILE A 623 19.34 -17.06 -27.89
N LEU A 624 19.85 -17.43 -29.07
CA LEU A 624 20.42 -18.75 -29.34
C LEU A 624 21.56 -19.07 -28.37
N ASP A 625 22.51 -18.15 -28.22
CA ASP A 625 23.62 -18.27 -27.28
C ASP A 625 23.15 -18.50 -25.84
N ARG A 626 22.05 -17.88 -25.41
CA ARG A 626 21.56 -18.02 -24.04
C ARG A 626 20.69 -19.24 -23.81
N VAL A 627 19.97 -19.72 -24.82
CA VAL A 627 19.21 -20.98 -24.75
C VAL A 627 20.16 -22.19 -24.77
N ALA A 628 21.28 -22.08 -25.50
CA ALA A 628 22.32 -23.10 -25.60
C ALA A 628 23.72 -22.56 -25.27
N PRO A 629 23.98 -22.10 -24.04
CA PRO A 629 25.25 -21.49 -23.68
C PRO A 629 26.40 -22.49 -23.74
N ASN A 630 27.54 -22.05 -24.26
CA ASN A 630 28.77 -22.82 -24.26
C ASN A 630 29.35 -22.97 -22.83
N PRO A 631 30.31 -23.87 -22.57
CA PRO A 631 30.83 -24.13 -21.21
C PRO A 631 31.42 -22.91 -20.50
N THR A 632 31.90 -21.90 -21.23
CA THR A 632 32.40 -20.65 -20.66
C THR A 632 31.23 -19.75 -20.26
N GLN A 633 30.25 -19.59 -21.16
CA GLN A 633 29.03 -18.81 -20.92
C GLN A 633 28.19 -19.38 -19.77
N GLN A 634 28.13 -20.70 -19.61
CA GLN A 634 27.45 -21.37 -18.49
C GLN A 634 27.98 -20.98 -17.10
N LYS A 635 29.23 -20.49 -17.03
CA LYS A 635 29.83 -20.01 -15.77
C LYS A 635 29.41 -18.58 -15.41
N ILE A 636 28.85 -17.83 -16.36
CA ILE A 636 28.37 -16.47 -16.17
C ILE A 636 26.99 -16.52 -15.52
N LEU A 637 26.88 -15.88 -14.36
CA LEU A 637 25.65 -15.86 -13.59
C LEU A 637 24.53 -15.13 -14.35
N GLY A 638 23.34 -15.72 -14.40
CA GLY A 638 22.17 -15.14 -15.11
C GLY A 638 22.31 -15.10 -16.64
N PHE A 639 23.30 -15.79 -17.23
CA PHE A 639 23.48 -15.80 -18.67
C PHE A 639 22.43 -16.65 -19.40
N ARG A 640 22.10 -17.83 -18.87
CA ARG A 640 21.17 -18.77 -19.53
C ARG A 640 19.75 -18.21 -19.64
N MET A 641 19.02 -18.65 -20.66
CA MET A 641 17.60 -18.39 -20.89
C MET A 641 16.76 -19.69 -20.96
N PRO A 642 15.74 -19.88 -20.10
CA PRO A 642 15.45 -19.10 -18.90
C PRO A 642 16.58 -19.19 -17.86
N ALA A 643 16.80 -18.12 -17.10
CA ALA A 643 17.80 -18.11 -16.04
C ALA A 643 17.38 -19.01 -14.87
N ASP A 644 16.09 -18.99 -14.53
CA ASP A 644 15.55 -19.46 -13.26
C ASP A 644 15.16 -20.94 -13.19
N ARG A 645 15.20 -21.66 -14.33
CA ARG A 645 14.77 -23.06 -14.44
C ARG A 645 15.37 -23.77 -15.64
N GLU A 646 15.31 -25.09 -15.66
CA GLU A 646 15.59 -25.86 -16.87
C GLU A 646 14.40 -25.82 -17.84
N MET A 647 14.68 -25.72 -19.13
CA MET A 647 13.68 -25.91 -20.17
C MET A 647 13.61 -27.41 -20.54
N PRO A 648 12.42 -28.01 -20.69
CA PRO A 648 12.28 -29.37 -21.20
C PRO A 648 13.03 -29.54 -22.52
N ALA A 649 13.75 -30.65 -22.70
CA ALA A 649 14.61 -30.86 -23.87
C ALA A 649 13.88 -30.69 -25.21
N LYS A 650 12.62 -31.15 -25.28
CA LYS A 650 11.75 -30.98 -26.45
C LYS A 650 11.48 -29.50 -26.75
N ASP A 651 11.06 -28.74 -25.74
CA ASP A 651 10.74 -27.31 -25.89
C ASP A 651 12.00 -26.50 -26.22
N LYS A 652 13.14 -26.86 -25.61
CA LYS A 652 14.45 -26.24 -25.89
C LYS A 652 14.86 -26.45 -27.33
N GLN A 653 14.84 -27.69 -27.80
CA GLN A 653 15.20 -28.02 -29.18
C GLN A 653 14.30 -27.28 -30.16
N ARG A 654 12.98 -27.27 -29.90
CA ARG A 654 12.03 -26.60 -30.78
C ARG A 654 12.19 -25.07 -30.80
N LEU A 655 12.48 -24.47 -29.65
CA LEU A 655 12.77 -23.04 -29.56
C LEU A 655 14.02 -22.67 -30.36
N LEU A 656 15.10 -23.46 -30.26
CA LEU A 656 16.33 -23.25 -31.03
C LEU A 656 16.04 -23.28 -32.53
N GLU A 657 15.36 -24.31 -33.03
CA GLU A 657 14.99 -24.45 -34.45
C GLU A 657 14.20 -23.23 -34.98
N LEU A 658 13.21 -22.76 -34.21
CA LEU A 658 12.36 -21.64 -34.62
C LEU A 658 13.12 -20.31 -34.59
N VAL A 659 14.01 -20.09 -33.62
CA VAL A 659 14.83 -18.88 -33.54
C VAL A 659 15.93 -18.88 -34.61
N GLU A 660 16.58 -20.02 -34.88
CA GLU A 660 17.54 -20.19 -35.99
C GLU A 660 16.88 -19.89 -37.34
N LYS A 661 15.68 -20.43 -37.56
CA LYS A 661 14.91 -20.12 -38.76
C LYS A 661 14.60 -18.63 -38.90
N LEU A 662 14.24 -17.96 -37.80
CA LEU A 662 14.02 -16.51 -37.80
C LEU A 662 15.33 -15.76 -38.08
N TYR A 663 16.45 -16.20 -37.50
CA TYR A 663 17.78 -15.65 -37.75
C TYR A 663 18.11 -15.73 -39.25
N ASP A 664 18.05 -16.91 -39.86
CA ASP A 664 18.36 -17.13 -41.29
C ASP A 664 17.45 -16.33 -42.24
N GLN A 665 16.20 -16.10 -41.84
CA GLN A 665 15.27 -15.26 -42.61
C GLN A 665 15.64 -13.79 -42.56
N THR A 666 16.28 -13.34 -41.47
CA THR A 666 16.42 -11.91 -41.15
C THR A 666 17.85 -11.40 -41.19
N HIS A 667 18.87 -12.26 -41.11
CA HIS A 667 20.30 -11.99 -41.24
C HIS A 667 20.81 -12.77 -42.45
#